data_AF-G2ZNP9-F1
#
_entry.id   AF-G2ZNP9-F1
#
_cell.length_a   1.000
_cell.length_b   1.000
_cell.length_c   1.000
_cell.angle_alpha   90.00
_cell.angle_beta   90.00
_cell.angle_gamma   90.00
#
_symmetry.space_group_name_H-M   'P 1'
#
loop_
_entity.id
_entity.type
_entity.pdbx_description
1 polymer ?
#
loop_
_entity_poly.entity_id
_entity_poly.type
_entity_poly.pdbx_seq_one_letter_code
_entity_poly.pdbx_strand_id
1 'polypeptide(L)'
;MLPGAGQPMSSTDRLTGCEGAVRRPDVSAQESQAAACDDAIDRLLRAAGWPLTGPDDTAFPVTGLPTPLGKAYVDYVLWGDHRKPLAIVETRHTRRNIRAGQQRARHYADCLEAMTGQRPLIYYTNSRDQWFWDDRACPPRAVRGFHRKDELEWLIERRTRRQPLATAAIDTAIAARPYQHRAIRRIAEAFEQDRLRKALVSMAPGTGKTRTAIALTELLMRCRWIKRTLFLADRTALLTRVETAFATHLPEATLVNLAKDAGAEGDVYLSTCPGILGRIDGPIDDVPRFGPGHFDLVIVNIAHRGICRQYRAIFSYFDALLVGLTATPKEEIDRDTYGLFNLEMGIPTDAYGLDEAIADHHLVPPRTVSVPVRLQREGIAYDDLSDAEKDHGDALEWDDDGNPDTAEPEAADACLHHQDTVDEMIALVMEERGHRVADGDWIGKTLIFAKNHDHAKLIAERFDANYPQYKGQLACVITYEAGRAQTLIDAFSVADRMPRVAIAAGLLDTGIDVPEVVNLVFFRLVRSKARFWQMVGCGTRPCKNLYGPGQDKQDVLVFDFCQNLAFFDVHPEAAAATMPAPLDQRLFRARLELLARLETRPAGLSVQETRASYGNPPTPAALHDDLAQWLHRQVASMSTDHFAVRAKRRYLAPYTRREAWQRLSPAQAAELSEHVCGLPTTLRDDSDVAAKRLDLLILRLQLCVLRGEPAPGHLKTPARGVAKALLAQTCLPAVRDQAGWIEAMAGEDWWNDASVLLLEQARQRLRALVHLTDAQTRCRLASTDRTDVRGPASAIAMTASADDTGFERFRTKVRRFLRAHEHHPTLHKLRHNQPLTTADLAGLEQMLAANGIGGREEIDRARRASGGLGVFVRGLVGLDREAAKAALSGVIAKDAMTVDQCDFVHLVVTHLTGHGAMEVARLYASPFTDIAPQGPDSLFAPEAVDALVTALQQIKARAIAS
;
A
#
# COMPACT_ATOMS: atom_id res chain seq x y z
N MET A 1 51.47 74.40 -4.85
CA MET A 1 51.06 74.41 -3.43
C MET A 1 51.50 73.10 -2.80
N LEU A 2 52.12 73.19 -1.63
CA LEU A 2 52.24 72.13 -0.60
C LEU A 2 50.88 71.90 0.10
N PRO A 3 50.72 71.05 1.14
CA PRO A 3 51.65 70.11 1.81
C PRO A 3 51.11 68.65 1.84
N GLY A 4 51.74 67.63 2.45
CA GLY A 4 53.07 67.54 3.09
C GLY A 4 53.14 66.43 4.18
N ALA A 5 54.16 65.57 4.07
CA ALA A 5 55.05 64.97 5.10
C ALA A 5 54.49 64.41 6.46
N GLY A 6 55.05 63.33 7.04
CA GLY A 6 56.37 62.73 6.79
C GLY A 6 56.68 61.40 7.51
N GLN A 7 57.95 60.99 7.39
CA GLN A 7 58.63 59.76 7.85
C GLN A 7 59.07 59.84 9.35
N PRO A 8 59.69 58.82 10.04
CA PRO A 8 60.79 57.92 9.55
C PRO A 8 60.97 56.49 10.16
N MET A 9 61.97 55.73 9.64
CA MET A 9 62.92 54.73 10.25
C MET A 9 62.49 53.71 11.35
N SER A 10 63.16 52.57 11.63
CA SER A 10 64.13 51.65 10.97
C SER A 10 64.34 50.40 11.88
N SER A 11 64.88 49.28 11.36
CA SER A 11 65.66 48.21 12.08
C SER A 11 65.04 47.53 13.35
N THR A 12 65.04 46.22 13.58
CA THR A 12 66.01 45.12 13.31
C THR A 12 65.24 43.79 13.11
N ASP A 13 65.77 42.55 13.05
CA ASP A 13 67.15 42.02 13.03
C ASP A 13 67.25 40.70 12.19
N ARG A 14 68.44 40.10 12.20
CA ARG A 14 68.89 38.78 11.72
C ARG A 14 67.86 37.62 11.65
N LEU A 15 67.92 36.89 10.54
CA LEU A 15 67.97 35.41 10.55
C LEU A 15 69.08 34.91 9.62
N THR A 16 70.20 34.50 10.21
CA THR A 16 71.24 33.69 9.56
C THR A 16 70.75 32.26 9.36
N GLY A 17 71.30 31.57 8.35
CA GLY A 17 70.76 30.30 7.88
C GLY A 17 70.96 29.10 8.83
N CYS A 18 70.20 28.05 8.55
CA CYS A 18 70.48 26.68 8.98
C CYS A 18 70.35 25.75 7.77
N GLU A 19 71.38 24.94 7.55
CA GLU A 19 71.38 23.91 6.50
C GLU A 19 70.28 22.88 6.78
N GLY A 20 69.60 22.44 5.71
CA GLY A 20 68.55 21.43 5.79
C GLY A 20 69.13 20.05 6.11
N ALA A 21 69.38 19.77 7.39
CA ALA A 21 69.74 18.44 7.86
C ALA A 21 68.60 17.45 7.54
N VAL A 22 68.79 16.63 6.50
CA VAL A 22 67.93 15.49 6.20
C VAL A 22 68.04 14.51 7.36
N ARG A 23 67.11 14.61 8.33
CA ARG A 23 66.96 13.62 9.39
C ARG A 23 66.75 12.27 8.73
N ARG A 24 67.71 11.36 8.91
CA ARG A 24 67.48 9.92 8.72
C ARG A 24 66.26 9.54 9.57
N PRO A 25 65.36 8.67 9.09
CA PRO A 25 64.27 8.19 9.92
C PRO A 25 64.85 7.50 11.14
N ASP A 26 64.31 7.83 12.31
CA ASP A 26 64.73 7.26 13.58
C ASP A 26 64.29 5.80 13.62
N VAL A 27 65.26 4.89 13.49
CA VAL A 27 65.01 3.45 13.37
C VAL A 27 64.25 2.93 14.60
N SER A 28 64.57 3.46 15.79
CA SER A 28 63.92 3.10 17.06
C SER A 28 62.42 3.44 17.06
N ALA A 29 62.03 4.55 16.44
CA ALA A 29 60.64 4.96 16.33
C ALA A 29 59.87 4.12 15.30
N GLN A 30 60.53 3.66 14.22
CA GLN A 30 59.91 2.75 13.25
C GLN A 30 59.72 1.34 13.83
N GLU A 31 60.69 0.82 14.57
CA GLU A 31 60.60 -0.48 15.26
C GLU A 31 59.52 -0.47 16.34
N SER A 32 59.46 0.59 17.17
CA SER A 32 58.38 0.76 18.17
C SER A 32 56.99 0.87 17.53
N GLN A 33 56.87 1.55 16.38
CA GLN A 33 55.61 1.66 15.65
C GLN A 33 55.21 0.35 14.95
N ALA A 34 56.17 -0.48 14.54
CA ALA A 34 55.90 -1.81 13.99
C ALA A 34 55.34 -2.75 15.07
N ALA A 35 56.02 -2.87 16.21
CA ALA A 35 55.57 -3.69 17.34
C ALA A 35 54.16 -3.30 17.82
N ALA A 36 53.86 -2.01 17.97
CA ALA A 36 52.54 -1.54 18.35
C ALA A 36 51.43 -1.79 17.30
N CYS A 37 51.81 -1.93 16.01
CA CYS A 37 50.90 -2.31 14.94
C CYS A 37 50.57 -3.81 15.00
N ASP A 38 51.58 -4.63 15.24
CA ASP A 38 51.44 -6.09 15.30
C ASP A 38 50.67 -6.51 16.57
N ASP A 39 50.96 -5.92 17.73
CA ASP A 39 50.16 -6.07 18.97
C ASP A 39 48.67 -5.76 18.78
N ALA A 40 48.35 -4.77 17.94
CA ALA A 40 46.97 -4.40 17.65
C ALA A 40 46.29 -5.40 16.69
N ILE A 41 47.03 -5.96 15.73
CA ILE A 41 46.54 -7.01 14.83
C ILE A 41 46.32 -8.31 15.59
N ASP A 42 47.26 -8.67 16.47
CA ASP A 42 47.18 -9.79 17.41
C ASP A 42 45.92 -9.73 18.29
N ARG A 43 45.60 -8.56 18.89
CA ARG A 43 44.36 -8.37 19.65
C ARG A 43 43.11 -8.59 18.78
N LEU A 44 43.07 -8.02 17.58
CA LEU A 44 41.93 -8.17 16.65
C LEU A 44 41.76 -9.63 16.16
N LEU A 45 42.86 -10.36 15.95
CA LEU A 45 42.82 -11.77 15.58
C LEU A 45 42.33 -12.65 16.75
N ARG A 46 42.83 -12.41 17.97
CA ARG A 46 42.34 -13.10 19.18
C ARG A 46 40.86 -12.82 19.46
N ALA A 47 40.40 -11.58 19.29
CA ALA A 47 38.99 -11.22 19.40
C ALA A 47 38.11 -11.90 18.33
N ALA A 48 38.65 -12.19 17.14
CA ALA A 48 38.00 -13.01 16.11
C ALA A 48 38.14 -14.53 16.35
N GLY A 49 38.66 -14.97 17.50
CA GLY A 49 38.79 -16.37 17.89
C GLY A 49 40.05 -17.09 17.40
N TRP A 50 41.05 -16.37 16.89
CA TRP A 50 42.32 -16.95 16.44
C TRP A 50 43.35 -16.97 17.58
N PRO A 51 43.75 -18.14 18.10
CA PRO A 51 44.62 -18.21 19.28
C PRO A 51 46.07 -17.82 18.99
N LEU A 52 46.55 -17.99 17.75
CA LEU A 52 47.92 -17.70 17.31
C LEU A 52 49.00 -18.47 18.11
N THR A 53 48.70 -19.71 18.50
CA THR A 53 49.55 -20.56 19.35
C THR A 53 50.34 -21.62 18.58
N GLY A 54 50.09 -21.79 17.27
CA GLY A 54 50.80 -22.74 16.42
C GLY A 54 52.17 -22.21 15.95
N PRO A 55 53.16 -23.10 15.73
CA PRO A 55 54.49 -22.71 15.25
C PRO A 55 54.51 -22.19 13.80
N ASP A 56 53.40 -22.34 13.08
CA ASP A 56 53.22 -21.95 11.67
C ASP A 56 52.13 -20.88 11.49
N ASP A 57 51.65 -20.27 12.58
CA ASP A 57 50.57 -19.28 12.55
C ASP A 57 51.09 -17.89 12.18
N THR A 58 52.35 -17.60 12.51
CA THR A 58 53.06 -16.34 12.22
C THR A 58 54.36 -16.59 11.46
N ALA A 59 54.78 -15.62 10.65
CA ALA A 59 56.01 -15.67 9.86
C ALA A 59 56.20 -17.00 9.07
N PHE A 60 55.14 -17.47 8.40
CA PHE A 60 55.14 -18.76 7.72
C PHE A 60 55.98 -18.73 6.41
N PRO A 61 56.95 -19.64 6.21
CA PRO A 61 57.81 -19.64 5.03
C PRO A 61 57.08 -20.08 3.76
N VAL A 62 57.11 -19.24 2.73
CA VAL A 62 56.60 -19.52 1.38
C VAL A 62 57.73 -19.54 0.35
N THR A 63 57.59 -20.41 -0.65
CA THR A 63 58.56 -20.58 -1.74
C THR A 63 57.91 -20.39 -3.11
N GLY A 64 58.69 -19.98 -4.13
CA GLY A 64 58.22 -19.78 -5.50
C GLY A 64 57.86 -18.33 -5.87
N LEU A 65 58.26 -17.36 -5.05
CA LEU A 65 58.06 -15.93 -5.36
C LEU A 65 58.96 -15.43 -6.50
N PRO A 66 58.52 -14.43 -7.29
CA PRO A 66 59.33 -13.78 -8.31
C PRO A 66 60.34 -12.79 -7.69
N THR A 67 61.19 -13.28 -6.79
CA THR A 67 62.25 -12.54 -6.10
C THR A 67 63.58 -13.31 -6.22
N PRO A 68 64.75 -12.63 -6.15
CA PRO A 68 66.06 -13.29 -6.40
C PRO A 68 66.39 -14.47 -5.48
N LEU A 69 65.75 -14.56 -4.32
CA LEU A 69 65.93 -15.64 -3.33
C LEU A 69 64.83 -16.71 -3.38
N GLY A 70 63.74 -16.48 -4.13
CA GLY A 70 62.60 -17.41 -4.27
C GLY A 70 61.85 -17.75 -2.97
N LYS A 71 62.17 -17.08 -1.85
CA LYS A 71 61.62 -17.32 -0.50
C LYS A 71 61.15 -16.01 0.13
N ALA A 72 60.06 -16.07 0.89
CA ALA A 72 59.66 -15.01 1.82
C ALA A 72 58.84 -15.62 2.97
N TYR A 73 58.32 -14.74 3.83
CA TYR A 73 57.49 -15.10 4.97
C TYR A 73 56.15 -14.37 4.88
N VAL A 74 55.06 -15.08 5.16
CA VAL A 74 53.72 -14.53 5.32
C VAL A 74 53.55 -14.14 6.79
N ASP A 75 53.13 -12.91 7.06
CA ASP A 75 53.13 -12.37 8.42
C ASP A 75 52.20 -13.19 9.34
N TYR A 76 50.99 -13.54 8.87
CA TYR A 76 50.09 -14.51 9.51
C TYR A 76 49.40 -15.45 8.50
N VAL A 77 49.17 -16.71 8.90
CA VAL A 77 48.34 -17.68 8.17
C VAL A 77 47.25 -18.23 9.09
N LEU A 78 45.99 -18.13 8.68
CA LEU A 78 44.83 -18.59 9.43
C LEU A 78 44.44 -20.00 8.94
N TRP A 79 44.60 -21.00 9.80
CA TRP A 79 44.47 -22.43 9.45
C TRP A 79 43.11 -23.03 9.83
N GLY A 80 42.53 -23.85 8.94
CA GLY A 80 41.33 -24.66 9.22
C GLY A 80 41.65 -25.98 9.94
N ASP A 81 40.62 -26.73 10.35
CA ASP A 81 40.78 -27.99 11.11
C ASP A 81 41.70 -29.01 10.45
N HIS A 82 41.70 -29.06 9.12
CA HIS A 82 42.52 -29.99 8.34
C HIS A 82 43.87 -29.38 7.91
N ARG A 83 44.35 -28.34 8.59
CA ARG A 83 45.60 -27.61 8.28
C ARG A 83 45.66 -27.12 6.82
N LYS A 84 44.50 -26.83 6.24
CA LYS A 84 44.37 -26.09 4.98
C LYS A 84 44.34 -24.58 5.28
N PRO A 85 44.99 -23.74 4.47
CA PRO A 85 45.02 -22.30 4.73
C PRO A 85 43.66 -21.69 4.35
N LEU A 86 43.01 -21.04 5.31
CA LEU A 86 41.74 -20.35 5.13
C LEU A 86 41.96 -18.91 4.70
N ALA A 87 42.89 -18.22 5.34
CA ALA A 87 43.29 -16.88 4.94
C ALA A 87 44.75 -16.58 5.25
N ILE A 88 45.26 -15.52 4.64
CA ILE A 88 46.53 -14.87 5.00
C ILE A 88 46.28 -13.46 5.50
N VAL A 89 47.17 -12.94 6.36
CA VAL A 89 47.22 -11.52 6.70
C VAL A 89 48.61 -10.99 6.40
N GLU A 90 48.67 -10.00 5.52
CA GLU A 90 49.87 -9.22 5.19
C GLU A 90 49.84 -7.89 5.97
N THR A 91 50.91 -7.55 6.68
CA THR A 91 50.98 -6.32 7.47
C THR A 91 51.78 -5.21 6.76
N ARG A 92 51.39 -3.96 7.02
CA ARG A 92 52.07 -2.76 6.53
C ARG A 92 52.14 -1.70 7.60
N HIS A 93 53.30 -1.57 8.25
CA HIS A 93 53.54 -0.59 9.31
C HIS A 93 53.56 0.89 8.82
N THR A 94 53.43 1.17 7.50
CA THR A 94 53.43 2.53 6.94
C THR A 94 52.04 2.99 6.48
N ARG A 95 51.58 4.14 6.99
CA ARG A 95 50.24 4.70 6.71
C ARG A 95 50.02 5.15 5.25
N ARG A 96 51.07 5.32 4.43
CA ARG A 96 50.98 6.08 3.17
C ARG A 96 50.37 5.31 1.98
N ASN A 97 50.44 3.98 1.91
CA ASN A 97 49.78 3.23 0.85
C ASN A 97 49.56 1.74 1.20
N ILE A 98 48.39 1.43 1.76
CA ILE A 98 47.99 0.05 2.11
C ILE A 98 47.83 -0.84 0.86
N ARG A 99 47.38 -0.27 -0.26
CA ARG A 99 47.19 -1.01 -1.53
C ARG A 99 48.50 -1.53 -2.12
N ALA A 100 49.66 -0.98 -1.72
CA ALA A 100 50.96 -1.56 -2.05
C ALA A 100 51.24 -2.92 -1.36
N GLY A 101 50.42 -3.32 -0.37
CA GLY A 101 50.40 -4.69 0.18
C GLY A 101 49.64 -5.69 -0.70
N GLN A 102 48.62 -5.24 -1.44
CA GLN A 102 47.67 -6.09 -2.15
C GLN A 102 48.35 -7.12 -3.09
N GLN A 103 49.31 -6.67 -3.90
CA GLN A 103 49.98 -7.55 -4.87
C GLN A 103 50.98 -8.52 -4.20
N ARG A 104 51.63 -8.13 -3.09
CA ARG A 104 52.47 -9.07 -2.30
C ARG A 104 51.60 -10.15 -1.66
N ALA A 105 50.49 -9.75 -1.04
CA ALA A 105 49.54 -10.68 -0.44
C ALA A 105 48.97 -11.67 -1.48
N ARG A 106 48.63 -11.22 -2.70
CA ARG A 106 48.25 -12.13 -3.79
C ARG A 106 49.32 -13.18 -4.10
N HIS A 107 50.58 -12.76 -4.27
CA HIS A 107 51.67 -13.71 -4.54
C HIS A 107 51.87 -14.71 -3.38
N TYR A 108 51.64 -14.30 -2.13
CA TYR A 108 51.66 -15.21 -0.98
C TYR A 108 50.52 -16.24 -1.03
N ALA A 109 49.33 -15.83 -1.46
CA ALA A 109 48.22 -16.75 -1.72
C ALA A 109 48.49 -17.70 -2.90
N ASP A 110 49.18 -17.24 -3.95
CA ASP A 110 49.63 -18.08 -5.07
C ASP A 110 50.60 -19.18 -4.60
N CYS A 111 51.59 -18.82 -3.76
CA CYS A 111 52.53 -19.79 -3.17
C CYS A 111 51.83 -20.80 -2.26
N LEU A 112 50.96 -20.35 -1.34
CA LEU A 112 50.24 -21.24 -0.43
C LEU A 112 49.28 -22.18 -1.16
N GLU A 113 48.65 -21.71 -2.24
CA GLU A 113 47.83 -22.57 -3.09
C GLU A 113 48.68 -23.66 -3.76
N ALA A 114 49.84 -23.31 -4.32
CA ALA A 114 50.75 -24.29 -4.92
C ALA A 114 51.28 -25.31 -3.90
N MET A 115 51.45 -24.91 -2.64
CA MET A 115 51.93 -25.79 -1.54
C MET A 115 50.84 -26.68 -0.94
N THR A 116 49.58 -26.22 -0.90
CA THR A 116 48.50 -26.86 -0.10
C THR A 116 47.28 -27.32 -0.91
N GLY A 117 47.18 -26.92 -2.18
CA GLY A 117 46.04 -27.22 -3.05
C GLY A 117 44.76 -26.42 -2.73
N GLN A 118 44.81 -25.43 -1.85
CA GLN A 118 43.67 -24.56 -1.51
C GLN A 118 44.07 -23.09 -1.63
N ARG A 119 43.27 -22.30 -2.36
CA ARG A 119 43.40 -20.84 -2.43
C ARG A 119 42.97 -20.20 -1.10
N PRO A 120 43.86 -19.61 -0.29
CA PRO A 120 43.43 -18.85 0.88
C PRO A 120 42.70 -17.56 0.45
N LEU A 121 41.94 -17.00 1.38
CA LEU A 121 41.40 -15.64 1.31
C LEU A 121 42.48 -14.63 1.74
N ILE A 122 42.41 -13.39 1.25
CA ILE A 122 43.51 -12.43 1.38
C ILE A 122 43.10 -11.26 2.27
N TYR A 123 43.84 -11.02 3.35
CA TYR A 123 43.81 -9.76 4.10
C TYR A 123 45.10 -8.97 3.92
N TYR A 124 44.99 -7.65 3.93
CA TYR A 124 46.12 -6.74 4.07
C TYR A 124 45.73 -5.52 4.92
N THR A 125 46.57 -5.15 5.89
CA THR A 125 46.21 -4.26 7.01
C THR A 125 47.37 -3.39 7.52
N ASN A 126 47.04 -2.27 8.15
CA ASN A 126 47.98 -1.38 8.87
C ASN A 126 47.61 -1.21 10.37
N SER A 127 46.89 -2.20 10.94
CA SER A 127 46.16 -2.19 12.22
C SER A 127 44.89 -1.32 12.30
N ARG A 128 44.78 -0.22 11.54
CA ARG A 128 43.60 0.67 11.54
C ARG A 128 42.58 0.36 10.45
N ASP A 129 43.06 0.16 9.23
CA ASP A 129 42.25 -0.12 8.06
C ASP A 129 42.53 -1.55 7.59
N GLN A 130 41.51 -2.41 7.65
CA GLN A 130 41.57 -3.80 7.22
C GLN A 130 40.92 -3.92 5.83
N TRP A 131 41.66 -4.50 4.88
CA TRP A 131 41.11 -4.87 3.57
C TRP A 131 41.02 -6.38 3.45
N PHE A 132 39.93 -6.85 2.85
CA PHE A 132 39.66 -8.25 2.57
C PHE A 132 39.41 -8.47 1.08
N TRP A 133 39.89 -9.59 0.56
CA TRP A 133 39.82 -9.91 -0.86
C TRP A 133 39.70 -11.43 -1.09
N ASP A 134 38.60 -11.84 -1.75
CA ASP A 134 38.53 -13.13 -2.44
C ASP A 134 38.79 -12.89 -3.93
N ASP A 135 40.03 -13.08 -4.36
CA ASP A 135 40.48 -12.78 -5.72
C ASP A 135 39.90 -13.71 -6.80
N ARG A 136 39.14 -14.74 -6.42
CA ARG A 136 38.36 -15.58 -7.34
C ARG A 136 36.91 -15.14 -7.50
N ALA A 137 36.38 -14.35 -6.58
CA ALA A 137 34.94 -14.06 -6.50
C ALA A 137 34.59 -12.56 -6.61
N CYS A 138 35.46 -11.66 -6.13
CA CYS A 138 35.12 -10.25 -5.94
C CYS A 138 36.36 -9.34 -5.85
N PRO A 139 36.23 -8.02 -6.08
CA PRO A 139 37.30 -7.06 -5.84
C PRO A 139 37.59 -6.89 -4.33
N PRO A 140 38.76 -6.32 -3.97
CA PRO A 140 39.08 -6.01 -2.57
C PRO A 140 38.12 -4.98 -1.99
N ARG A 141 37.80 -5.11 -0.70
CA ARG A 141 36.92 -4.21 0.05
C ARG A 141 37.43 -3.98 1.47
N ALA A 142 37.01 -2.87 2.08
CA ALA A 142 37.26 -2.62 3.49
C ALA A 142 36.32 -3.46 4.37
N VAL A 143 36.82 -3.93 5.51
CA VAL A 143 36.06 -4.67 6.55
C VAL A 143 36.40 -4.11 7.92
N ARG A 144 35.54 -4.32 8.93
CA ARG A 144 35.71 -3.79 10.30
C ARG A 144 36.30 -4.77 11.31
N GLY A 145 36.85 -5.87 10.84
CA GLY A 145 37.53 -6.89 11.66
C GLY A 145 37.95 -8.09 10.82
N PHE A 146 38.51 -9.09 11.47
CA PHE A 146 38.78 -10.39 10.85
C PHE A 146 37.56 -11.30 10.98
N HIS A 147 37.31 -12.09 9.95
CA HIS A 147 36.29 -13.14 9.99
C HIS A 147 36.72 -14.28 10.92
N ARG A 148 35.73 -14.94 11.51
CA ARG A 148 35.92 -16.17 12.30
C ARG A 148 36.23 -17.37 11.40
N LYS A 149 36.67 -18.47 12.01
CA LYS A 149 37.02 -19.71 11.30
C LYS A 149 35.85 -20.29 10.49
N ASP A 150 34.66 -20.42 11.09
CA ASP A 150 33.47 -20.94 10.40
C ASP A 150 33.02 -20.03 9.25
N GLU A 151 33.15 -18.71 9.44
CA GLU A 151 32.87 -17.68 8.43
C GLU A 151 33.82 -17.81 7.22
N LEU A 152 35.13 -18.02 7.44
CA LEU A 152 36.12 -18.22 6.36
C LEU A 152 35.94 -19.57 5.64
N GLU A 153 35.70 -20.66 6.37
CA GLU A 153 35.46 -22.00 5.81
C GLU A 153 34.24 -21.97 4.87
N TRP A 154 33.16 -21.31 5.30
CA TRP A 154 31.94 -21.11 4.53
C TRP A 154 32.16 -20.27 3.26
N LEU A 155 32.96 -19.20 3.32
CA LEU A 155 33.34 -18.41 2.15
C LEU A 155 34.12 -19.23 1.12
N ILE A 156 34.99 -20.15 1.55
CA ILE A 156 35.74 -21.05 0.65
C ILE A 156 34.82 -22.11 0.03
N GLU A 157 33.94 -22.74 0.83
CA GLU A 157 32.97 -23.75 0.36
C GLU A 157 32.10 -23.23 -0.78
N ARG A 158 31.65 -21.97 -0.68
CA ARG A 158 30.80 -21.30 -1.67
C ARG A 158 31.37 -21.22 -3.07
N ARG A 159 32.70 -21.18 -3.20
CA ARG A 159 33.38 -21.10 -4.52
C ARG A 159 33.05 -22.31 -5.41
N THR A 160 32.61 -23.43 -4.84
CA THR A 160 32.24 -24.65 -5.58
C THR A 160 30.79 -25.08 -5.39
N ARG A 161 30.11 -24.66 -4.31
CA ARG A 161 28.75 -25.13 -3.97
C ARG A 161 27.61 -24.17 -4.30
N ARG A 162 27.86 -22.92 -4.69
CA ARG A 162 26.80 -22.01 -5.14
C ARG A 162 26.12 -22.54 -6.40
N GLN A 163 24.80 -22.51 -6.42
CA GLN A 163 23.99 -22.80 -7.61
C GLN A 163 23.65 -21.50 -8.35
N PRO A 164 23.46 -21.54 -9.69
CA PRO A 164 23.09 -20.35 -10.45
C PRO A 164 21.72 -19.79 -10.02
N LEU A 165 21.64 -18.49 -9.77
CA LEU A 165 20.38 -17.83 -9.39
C LEU A 165 19.48 -17.57 -10.60
N ALA A 166 20.06 -17.24 -11.76
CA ALA A 166 19.31 -16.94 -12.98
C ALA A 166 18.31 -18.05 -13.37
N THR A 167 18.74 -19.31 -13.29
CA THR A 167 17.90 -20.48 -13.67
C THR A 167 17.09 -21.07 -12.52
N ALA A 168 17.33 -20.66 -11.27
CA ALA A 168 16.63 -21.22 -10.12
C ALA A 168 15.17 -20.73 -10.06
N ALA A 169 14.20 -21.64 -9.90
CA ALA A 169 12.79 -21.27 -9.76
C ALA A 169 12.52 -20.54 -8.43
N ILE A 170 11.71 -19.47 -8.48
CA ILE A 170 11.23 -18.71 -7.31
C ILE A 170 9.92 -19.34 -6.83
N ASP A 171 9.76 -19.55 -5.52
CA ASP A 171 8.53 -20.13 -4.98
C ASP A 171 7.32 -19.17 -5.11
N THR A 172 6.37 -19.56 -5.95
CA THR A 172 5.12 -18.84 -6.22
C THR A 172 4.15 -18.88 -5.03
N ALA A 173 4.29 -19.84 -4.11
CA ALA A 173 3.50 -19.90 -2.88
C ALA A 173 3.90 -18.78 -1.90
N ILE A 174 5.15 -18.33 -1.94
CA ILE A 174 5.65 -17.19 -1.17
C ILE A 174 5.46 -15.88 -1.95
N ALA A 175 6.03 -15.78 -3.15
CA ALA A 175 5.92 -14.62 -4.04
C ALA A 175 4.87 -14.88 -5.12
N ALA A 176 3.61 -14.52 -4.88
CA ALA A 176 2.51 -14.87 -5.78
C ALA A 176 2.34 -13.92 -6.99
N ARG A 177 2.95 -12.73 -6.98
CA ARG A 177 2.67 -11.66 -7.96
C ARG A 177 3.86 -11.36 -8.88
N PRO A 178 3.67 -11.09 -10.19
CA PRO A 178 4.77 -10.95 -11.16
C PRO A 178 5.84 -9.92 -10.81
N TYR A 179 5.49 -8.74 -10.28
CA TYR A 179 6.47 -7.73 -9.88
C TYR A 179 7.37 -8.19 -8.73
N GLN A 180 6.92 -9.13 -7.88
CA GLN A 180 7.76 -9.71 -6.83
C GLN A 180 8.83 -10.61 -7.45
N HIS A 181 8.48 -11.39 -8.48
CA HIS A 181 9.45 -12.17 -9.26
C HIS A 181 10.45 -11.27 -9.97
N ARG A 182 9.97 -10.20 -10.63
CA ARG A 182 10.81 -9.19 -11.29
C ARG A 182 11.84 -8.60 -10.32
N ALA A 183 11.40 -8.13 -9.15
CA ALA A 183 12.29 -7.57 -8.13
C ALA A 183 13.30 -8.59 -7.58
N ILE A 184 12.88 -9.83 -7.30
CA ILE A 184 13.78 -10.91 -6.84
C ILE A 184 14.81 -11.26 -7.92
N ARG A 185 14.40 -11.30 -9.19
CA ARG A 185 15.29 -11.53 -10.34
C ARG A 185 16.30 -10.40 -10.53
N ARG A 186 15.90 -9.12 -10.48
CA ARG A 186 16.84 -7.99 -10.56
C ARG A 186 17.87 -8.02 -9.42
N ILE A 187 17.47 -8.39 -8.19
CA ILE A 187 18.43 -8.58 -7.07
C ILE A 187 19.38 -9.75 -7.34
N ALA A 188 18.86 -10.87 -7.85
CA ALA A 188 19.68 -12.03 -8.21
C ALA A 188 20.69 -11.74 -9.33
N GLU A 189 20.27 -11.06 -10.39
CA GLU A 189 21.13 -10.58 -11.49
C GLU A 189 22.23 -9.64 -10.95
N ALA A 190 21.88 -8.67 -10.11
CA ALA A 190 22.83 -7.75 -9.49
C ALA A 190 23.91 -8.49 -8.66
N PHE A 191 23.54 -9.54 -7.93
CA PHE A 191 24.47 -10.32 -7.11
C PHE A 191 25.31 -11.33 -7.92
N GLU A 192 24.73 -11.93 -8.96
CA GLU A 192 25.35 -13.02 -9.74
C GLU A 192 26.14 -12.54 -10.96
N GLN A 193 25.54 -11.66 -11.76
CA GLN A 193 26.08 -11.20 -13.03
C GLN A 193 26.90 -9.94 -12.83
N ASP A 194 26.31 -8.89 -12.26
CA ASP A 194 26.97 -7.59 -12.04
C ASP A 194 27.99 -7.59 -10.89
N ARG A 195 27.98 -8.65 -10.06
CA ARG A 195 28.83 -8.83 -8.87
C ARG A 195 28.72 -7.70 -7.85
N LEU A 196 27.58 -7.01 -7.84
CA LEU A 196 27.22 -6.05 -6.81
C LEU A 196 26.97 -6.80 -5.49
N ARG A 197 27.16 -6.09 -4.37
CA ARG A 197 26.88 -6.60 -3.01
C ARG A 197 25.69 -5.89 -2.36
N LYS A 198 25.04 -4.99 -3.09
CA LYS A 198 24.03 -4.07 -2.59
C LYS A 198 22.90 -3.95 -3.62
N ALA A 199 21.66 -3.97 -3.15
CA ALA A 199 20.48 -3.73 -3.98
C ALA A 199 19.46 -2.88 -3.20
N LEU A 200 18.71 -2.04 -3.91
CA LEU A 200 17.64 -1.21 -3.35
C LEU A 200 16.38 -1.42 -4.19
N VAL A 201 15.26 -1.77 -3.54
CA VAL A 201 13.97 -1.93 -4.22
C VAL A 201 12.94 -1.00 -3.60
N SER A 202 12.33 -0.16 -4.43
CA SER A 202 11.16 0.64 -4.07
C SER A 202 9.90 -0.17 -4.34
N MET A 203 9.05 -0.34 -3.32
CA MET A 203 7.75 -0.99 -3.48
C MET A 203 6.70 -0.20 -2.72
N ALA A 204 5.58 0.16 -3.36
CA ALA A 204 4.50 0.85 -2.67
C ALA A 204 4.03 0.09 -1.39
N PRO A 205 3.53 0.78 -0.35
CA PRO A 205 2.90 0.13 0.80
C PRO A 205 1.84 -0.90 0.40
N GLY A 206 1.62 -1.94 1.20
CA GLY A 206 0.61 -2.98 0.93
C GLY A 206 0.95 -3.96 -0.21
N THR A 207 1.99 -3.73 -1.02
CA THR A 207 2.38 -4.60 -2.15
C THR A 207 3.16 -5.87 -1.76
N GLY A 208 3.36 -6.13 -0.47
CA GLY A 208 3.92 -7.41 0.01
C GLY A 208 5.45 -7.48 0.18
N LYS A 209 6.12 -6.34 0.46
CA LYS A 209 7.58 -6.26 0.77
C LYS A 209 8.12 -7.44 1.59
N THR A 210 7.48 -7.76 2.73
CA THR A 210 7.90 -8.87 3.61
C THR A 210 7.90 -10.22 2.91
N ARG A 211 6.90 -10.51 2.05
CA ARG A 211 6.85 -11.76 1.28
C ARG A 211 7.94 -11.81 0.20
N THR A 212 8.22 -10.68 -0.44
CA THR A 212 9.36 -10.55 -1.38
C THR A 212 10.70 -10.82 -0.67
N ALA A 213 10.88 -10.30 0.55
CA ALA A 213 12.06 -10.56 1.37
C ALA A 213 12.22 -12.04 1.76
N ILE A 214 11.12 -12.69 2.16
CA ILE A 214 11.15 -14.12 2.53
C ILE A 214 11.47 -14.98 1.29
N ALA A 215 10.84 -14.73 0.15
CA ALA A 215 11.11 -15.47 -1.10
C ALA A 215 12.55 -15.26 -1.61
N LEU A 216 13.12 -14.07 -1.45
CA LEU A 216 14.53 -13.81 -1.73
C LEU A 216 15.45 -14.60 -0.78
N THR A 217 15.13 -14.64 0.51
CA THR A 217 15.89 -15.37 1.53
C THR A 217 15.86 -16.87 1.24
N GLU A 218 14.69 -17.43 0.94
CA GLU A 218 14.50 -18.82 0.50
C GLU A 218 15.40 -19.16 -0.69
N LEU A 219 15.28 -18.40 -1.78
CA LEU A 219 16.04 -18.62 -3.02
C LEU A 219 17.54 -18.62 -2.77
N LEU A 220 18.04 -17.61 -2.03
CA LEU A 220 19.46 -17.48 -1.74
C LEU A 220 19.98 -18.56 -0.79
N MET A 221 19.17 -19.03 0.18
CA MET A 221 19.52 -20.15 1.07
C MET A 221 19.59 -21.47 0.29
N ARG A 222 18.53 -21.80 -0.48
CA ARG A 222 18.46 -23.02 -1.30
C ARG A 222 19.60 -23.09 -2.32
N CYS A 223 19.92 -21.97 -2.97
CA CYS A 223 21.04 -21.89 -3.92
C CYS A 223 22.44 -21.76 -3.26
N ARG A 224 22.53 -21.83 -1.92
CA ARG A 224 23.76 -21.74 -1.11
C ARG A 224 24.54 -20.43 -1.26
N TRP A 225 23.85 -19.35 -1.57
CA TRP A 225 24.40 -17.99 -1.61
C TRP A 225 24.50 -17.37 -0.21
N ILE A 226 23.60 -17.76 0.70
CA ILE A 226 23.52 -17.28 2.10
C ILE A 226 23.31 -18.48 3.05
N LYS A 227 23.73 -18.35 4.31
CA LYS A 227 23.43 -19.29 5.41
C LYS A 227 22.68 -18.57 6.53
N ARG A 228 23.18 -17.41 6.97
CA ARG A 228 22.55 -16.59 8.02
C ARG A 228 22.06 -15.25 7.46
N THR A 229 20.81 -14.90 7.78
CA THR A 229 20.17 -13.62 7.37
C THR A 229 19.85 -12.78 8.59
N LEU A 230 20.11 -11.48 8.51
CA LEU A 230 19.64 -10.47 9.46
C LEU A 230 18.55 -9.62 8.80
N PHE A 231 17.32 -9.72 9.28
CA PHE A 231 16.22 -8.86 8.90
C PHE A 231 16.06 -7.74 9.92
N LEU A 232 16.32 -6.51 9.47
CA LEU A 232 16.15 -5.30 10.24
C LEU A 232 14.79 -4.68 9.93
N ALA A 233 13.94 -4.61 10.95
CA ALA A 233 12.77 -3.74 10.95
C ALA A 233 13.08 -2.45 11.70
N ASP A 234 12.17 -1.48 11.59
CA ASP A 234 12.20 -0.28 12.43
C ASP A 234 11.94 -0.63 13.91
N ARG A 235 10.73 -1.12 14.22
CA ARG A 235 10.25 -1.31 15.61
C ARG A 235 9.98 -2.76 15.98
N THR A 236 10.01 -3.02 17.28
CA THR A 236 9.70 -4.32 17.90
C THR A 236 8.29 -4.82 17.56
N ALA A 237 7.30 -3.93 17.46
CA ALA A 237 5.93 -4.27 17.07
C ALA A 237 5.85 -4.92 15.67
N LEU A 238 6.66 -4.46 14.71
CA LEU A 238 6.74 -5.05 13.38
C LEU A 238 7.42 -6.42 13.38
N LEU A 239 8.36 -6.68 14.30
CA LEU A 239 9.09 -7.94 14.38
C LEU A 239 8.16 -9.13 14.60
N THR A 240 7.16 -9.02 15.49
CA THR A 240 6.20 -10.11 15.75
C THR A 240 5.43 -10.52 14.49
N ARG A 241 5.02 -9.55 13.66
CA ARG A 241 4.32 -9.84 12.39
C ARG A 241 5.26 -10.44 11.35
N VAL A 242 6.50 -9.95 11.28
CA VAL A 242 7.54 -10.50 10.40
C VAL A 242 7.88 -11.94 10.80
N GLU A 243 8.02 -12.22 12.09
CA GLU A 243 8.25 -13.53 12.68
C GLU A 243 7.16 -14.53 12.29
N THR A 244 5.88 -14.16 12.43
CA THR A 244 4.76 -14.98 11.96
C THR A 244 4.81 -15.24 10.45
N ALA A 245 5.16 -14.22 9.65
CA ALA A 245 5.25 -14.36 8.18
C ALA A 245 6.41 -15.28 7.76
N PHE A 246 7.59 -15.15 8.36
CA PHE A 246 8.72 -16.06 8.13
C PHE A 246 8.39 -17.48 8.58
N ALA A 247 7.81 -17.68 9.77
CA ALA A 247 7.45 -19.01 10.26
C ALA A 247 6.40 -19.71 9.35
N THR A 248 5.53 -18.93 8.70
CA THR A 248 4.53 -19.46 7.76
C THR A 248 5.13 -19.81 6.39
N HIS A 249 6.11 -19.03 5.91
CA HIS A 249 6.60 -19.11 4.52
C HIS A 249 8.00 -19.71 4.36
N LEU A 250 8.76 -19.86 5.45
CA LEU A 250 10.08 -20.49 5.47
C LEU A 250 10.22 -21.37 6.74
N PRO A 251 9.37 -22.40 6.90
CA PRO A 251 9.33 -23.22 8.12
C PRO A 251 10.58 -24.09 8.35
N GLU A 252 11.42 -24.26 7.32
CA GLU A 252 12.67 -25.03 7.41
C GLU A 252 13.81 -24.22 8.06
N ALA A 253 13.70 -22.89 8.15
CA ALA A 253 14.73 -22.02 8.72
C ALA A 253 14.50 -21.75 10.21
N THR A 254 15.56 -21.84 11.00
CA THR A 254 15.53 -21.56 12.43
C THR A 254 15.43 -20.05 12.66
N LEU A 255 14.30 -19.60 13.22
CA LEU A 255 14.01 -18.18 13.44
C LEU A 255 14.43 -17.71 14.84
N VAL A 256 15.17 -16.60 14.90
CA VAL A 256 15.61 -15.96 16.14
C VAL A 256 15.12 -14.53 16.19
N ASN A 257 14.20 -14.21 17.12
CA ASN A 257 13.84 -12.83 17.42
C ASN A 257 14.73 -12.30 18.55
N LEU A 258 15.74 -11.49 18.21
CA LEU A 258 16.74 -10.99 19.15
C LEU A 258 16.18 -10.04 20.21
N ALA A 259 14.94 -9.56 20.07
CA ALA A 259 14.23 -8.79 21.10
C ALA A 259 13.52 -9.68 22.13
N LYS A 260 13.26 -10.96 21.82
CA LYS A 260 12.62 -11.93 22.73
C LYS A 260 13.62 -12.88 23.37
N ASP A 261 14.43 -13.54 22.53
CA ASP A 261 15.51 -14.41 22.97
C ASP A 261 16.82 -13.80 22.48
N ALA A 262 17.57 -13.23 23.42
CA ALA A 262 18.89 -12.71 23.10
C ALA A 262 19.84 -13.85 22.72
N GLY A 263 19.86 -14.96 23.44
CA GLY A 263 20.92 -15.98 23.39
C GLY A 263 20.86 -16.95 22.21
N ALA A 264 19.68 -17.19 21.64
CA ALA A 264 19.47 -18.21 20.61
C ALA A 264 20.34 -18.07 19.34
N GLU A 265 20.61 -19.22 18.70
CA GLU A 265 21.23 -19.33 17.37
C GLU A 265 20.22 -19.85 16.34
N GLY A 266 20.42 -19.49 15.08
CA GLY A 266 19.57 -19.94 13.97
C GLY A 266 20.05 -19.47 12.61
N ASP A 267 19.13 -19.42 11.66
CA ASP A 267 19.38 -19.12 10.25
C ASP A 267 18.85 -17.73 9.86
N VAL A 268 17.72 -17.31 10.45
CA VAL A 268 17.09 -16.00 10.19
C VAL A 268 16.89 -15.24 11.50
N TYR A 269 17.59 -14.11 11.63
CA TYR A 269 17.59 -13.26 12.80
C TYR A 269 16.75 -12.01 12.55
N LEU A 270 15.84 -11.70 13.47
CA LEU A 270 14.95 -10.55 13.42
C LEU A 270 15.40 -9.55 14.50
N SER A 271 15.63 -8.29 14.12
CA SER A 271 16.06 -7.25 15.05
C SER A 271 15.63 -5.84 14.61
N THR A 272 15.76 -4.88 15.52
CA THR A 272 15.71 -3.44 15.19
C THR A 272 17.11 -2.90 14.96
N CYS A 273 17.24 -1.75 14.29
CA CYS A 273 18.56 -1.12 14.08
C CYS A 273 19.26 -0.75 15.41
N PRO A 274 18.60 -0.11 16.41
CA PRO A 274 19.17 0.05 17.76
C PRO A 274 19.56 -1.29 18.41
N GLY A 275 18.69 -2.30 18.25
CA GLY A 275 18.87 -3.62 18.87
C GLY A 275 20.15 -4.33 18.42
N ILE A 276 20.47 -4.32 17.12
CA ILE A 276 21.72 -4.92 16.64
C ILE A 276 22.93 -4.00 16.89
N LEU A 277 22.76 -2.65 16.86
CA LEU A 277 23.85 -1.71 17.14
C LEU A 277 24.42 -1.93 18.55
N GLY A 278 23.56 -1.95 19.58
CA GLY A 278 23.96 -2.27 20.96
C GLY A 278 24.44 -3.71 21.21
N ARG A 279 24.53 -4.55 20.16
CA ARG A 279 25.11 -5.91 20.19
C ARG A 279 26.42 -6.03 19.39
N ILE A 280 26.81 -4.97 18.66
CA ILE A 280 28.13 -4.83 18.01
C ILE A 280 28.99 -3.77 18.70
N ASP A 281 28.37 -2.78 19.35
CA ASP A 281 29.06 -1.79 20.18
C ASP A 281 29.45 -2.39 21.54
N GLY A 282 30.76 -2.51 21.77
CA GLY A 282 31.36 -2.98 23.02
C GLY A 282 32.84 -2.57 23.09
N PRO A 283 33.49 -2.67 24.27
CA PRO A 283 34.92 -2.44 24.39
C PRO A 283 35.72 -3.47 23.57
N ILE A 284 36.85 -3.05 23.00
CA ILE A 284 37.66 -3.86 22.05
C ILE A 284 38.12 -5.21 22.63
N ASP A 285 38.24 -5.31 23.95
CA ASP A 285 38.69 -6.50 24.67
C ASP A 285 37.56 -7.51 24.99
N ASP A 286 36.29 -7.14 24.77
CA ASP A 286 35.15 -8.07 24.85
C ASP A 286 34.80 -8.60 23.45
N VAL A 287 34.52 -9.89 23.33
CA VAL A 287 34.32 -10.53 22.02
C VAL A 287 32.90 -10.21 21.52
N PRO A 288 32.72 -9.36 20.49
CA PRO A 288 31.39 -9.03 19.99
C PRO A 288 30.74 -10.31 19.50
N ARG A 289 29.50 -10.59 19.94
CA ARG A 289 28.87 -11.89 19.73
C ARG A 289 28.80 -12.29 18.25
N PHE A 290 28.46 -11.35 17.39
CA PHE A 290 28.41 -11.52 15.95
C PHE A 290 29.71 -11.02 15.32
N GLY A 291 30.47 -11.90 14.66
CA GLY A 291 31.63 -11.49 13.86
C GLY A 291 31.23 -10.73 12.59
N PRO A 292 32.17 -10.05 11.92
CA PRO A 292 31.89 -9.34 10.67
C PRO A 292 31.29 -10.23 9.58
N GLY A 293 31.71 -11.51 9.51
CA GLY A 293 31.19 -12.47 8.53
C GLY A 293 29.97 -13.29 9.01
N HIS A 294 29.41 -12.98 10.18
CA HIS A 294 28.38 -13.83 10.78
C HIS A 294 27.10 -13.87 9.95
N PHE A 295 26.68 -12.73 9.40
CA PHE A 295 25.53 -12.61 8.49
C PHE A 295 26.01 -12.55 7.04
N ASP A 296 25.33 -13.29 6.18
CA ASP A 296 25.58 -13.31 4.75
C ASP A 296 24.67 -12.35 3.97
N LEU A 297 23.51 -12.05 4.55
CA LEU A 297 22.52 -11.14 4.01
C LEU A 297 21.97 -10.26 5.14
N VAL A 298 21.94 -8.95 4.90
CA VAL A 298 21.25 -7.97 5.73
C VAL A 298 20.11 -7.37 4.90
N ILE A 299 18.88 -7.50 5.36
CA ILE A 299 17.69 -6.89 4.75
C ILE A 299 17.24 -5.73 5.63
N VAL A 300 17.17 -4.53 5.07
CA VAL A 300 16.64 -3.33 5.73
C VAL A 300 15.23 -3.07 5.24
N ASN A 301 14.24 -3.43 6.05
CA ASN A 301 12.85 -3.13 5.76
C ASN A 301 12.53 -1.71 6.23
N ILE A 302 12.23 -0.82 5.27
CA ILE A 302 12.16 0.64 5.39
C ILE A 302 13.54 1.32 5.30
N ALA A 303 14.26 1.07 4.21
CA ALA A 303 15.43 1.87 3.85
C ALA A 303 15.01 3.32 3.51
N HIS A 304 15.36 4.26 4.38
CA HIS A 304 15.14 5.69 4.21
C HIS A 304 16.33 6.49 4.80
N ARG A 305 16.38 7.79 4.52
CA ARG A 305 17.48 8.69 4.83
C ARG A 305 17.95 8.61 6.28
N GLY A 306 17.07 8.84 7.26
CA GLY A 306 17.36 8.74 8.69
C GLY A 306 18.08 7.44 9.06
N ILE A 307 17.49 6.28 8.77
CA ILE A 307 18.11 4.97 9.02
C ILE A 307 19.46 4.80 8.29
N CYS A 308 19.56 5.24 7.03
CA CYS A 308 20.77 5.09 6.22
C CYS A 308 21.94 5.95 6.72
N ARG A 309 21.67 7.14 7.28
CA ARG A 309 22.68 7.99 7.94
C ARG A 309 23.01 7.47 9.35
N GLN A 310 22.01 7.33 10.22
CA GLN A 310 22.19 7.01 11.65
C GLN A 310 22.83 5.62 11.86
N TYR A 311 22.37 4.59 11.15
CA TYR A 311 22.79 3.21 11.35
C TYR A 311 23.84 2.72 10.34
N ARG A 312 24.50 3.65 9.63
CA ARG A 312 25.55 3.35 8.63
C ARG A 312 26.68 2.47 9.16
N ALA A 313 26.97 2.55 10.47
CA ALA A 313 27.94 1.69 11.14
C ALA A 313 27.61 0.19 11.00
N ILE A 314 26.33 -0.18 11.18
CA ILE A 314 25.84 -1.57 11.08
C ILE A 314 26.10 -2.12 9.67
N PHE A 315 25.71 -1.36 8.64
CA PHE A 315 25.88 -1.73 7.23
C PHE A 315 27.34 -1.71 6.76
N SER A 316 28.23 -1.11 7.55
CA SER A 316 29.67 -1.08 7.30
C SER A 316 30.44 -2.11 8.15
N TYR A 317 29.80 -2.71 9.16
CA TYR A 317 30.39 -3.70 10.06
C TYR A 317 30.29 -5.11 9.47
N PHE A 318 29.08 -5.51 9.08
CA PHE A 318 28.83 -6.84 8.52
C PHE A 318 29.29 -6.93 7.05
N ASP A 319 30.09 -7.95 6.73
CA ASP A 319 30.55 -8.22 5.36
C ASP A 319 29.52 -9.06 4.56
N ALA A 320 28.28 -8.58 4.58
CA ALA A 320 27.11 -9.22 3.99
C ALA A 320 26.77 -8.70 2.59
N LEU A 321 25.85 -9.39 1.91
CA LEU A 321 24.99 -8.78 0.90
C LEU A 321 23.98 -7.86 1.60
N LEU A 322 23.66 -6.70 1.02
CA LEU A 322 22.76 -5.72 1.61
C LEU A 322 21.57 -5.44 0.69
N VAL A 323 20.34 -5.60 1.20
CA VAL A 323 19.10 -5.34 0.45
C VAL A 323 18.26 -4.32 1.19
N GLY A 324 18.05 -3.16 0.58
CA GLY A 324 17.12 -2.14 1.06
C GLY A 324 15.75 -2.35 0.44
N LEU A 325 14.70 -2.41 1.26
CA LEU A 325 13.31 -2.36 0.81
C LEU A 325 12.70 -1.06 1.31
N THR A 326 12.19 -0.23 0.41
CA THR A 326 11.57 1.06 0.79
C THR A 326 10.13 1.19 0.31
N ALA A 327 9.38 2.06 0.99
CA ALA A 327 8.01 2.43 0.64
C ALA A 327 7.92 3.77 -0.10
N THR A 328 9.00 4.55 -0.06
CA THR A 328 9.12 5.86 -0.71
C THR A 328 9.20 5.69 -2.24
N PRO A 329 8.46 6.47 -3.04
CA PRO A 329 8.58 6.48 -4.51
C PRO A 329 10.03 6.70 -4.95
N LYS A 330 10.46 6.14 -6.09
CA LYS A 330 11.88 6.14 -6.48
C LYS A 330 12.44 7.55 -6.75
N GLU A 331 11.58 8.45 -7.20
CA GLU A 331 11.80 9.87 -7.43
C GLU A 331 12.09 10.62 -6.12
N GLU A 332 11.55 10.09 -5.01
CA GLU A 332 11.51 10.69 -3.67
C GLU A 332 12.53 10.06 -2.71
N ILE A 333 13.35 9.12 -3.21
CA ILE A 333 14.43 8.50 -2.42
C ILE A 333 15.62 9.45 -2.36
N ASP A 334 16.03 9.76 -1.12
CA ASP A 334 17.14 10.63 -0.82
C ASP A 334 18.51 10.14 -1.33
N ARG A 335 19.40 11.10 -1.61
CA ARG A 335 20.75 10.87 -2.13
C ARG A 335 21.63 9.98 -1.27
N ASP A 336 21.56 10.08 0.06
CA ASP A 336 22.36 9.21 0.94
C ASP A 336 21.80 7.80 1.02
N THR A 337 20.51 7.62 0.74
CA THR A 337 19.94 6.28 0.56
C THR A 337 20.56 5.64 -0.68
N TYR A 338 20.48 6.26 -1.87
CA TYR A 338 21.14 5.75 -3.08
C TYR A 338 22.67 5.58 -2.88
N GLY A 339 23.32 6.54 -2.22
CA GLY A 339 24.74 6.50 -1.90
C GLY A 339 25.15 5.35 -0.97
N LEU A 340 24.30 4.95 -0.02
CA LEU A 340 24.52 3.75 0.81
C LEU A 340 24.51 2.47 -0.05
N PHE A 341 23.64 2.38 -1.05
CA PHE A 341 23.52 1.23 -1.94
C PHE A 341 24.50 1.26 -3.14
N ASN A 342 25.29 2.32 -3.29
CA ASN A 342 26.18 2.58 -4.42
C ASN A 342 25.44 2.67 -5.77
N LEU A 343 24.22 3.20 -5.78
CA LEU A 343 23.36 3.30 -6.97
C LEU A 343 23.27 4.74 -7.49
N GLU A 344 22.84 4.90 -8.74
CA GLU A 344 22.55 6.21 -9.35
C GLU A 344 21.20 6.76 -8.87
N MET A 345 21.09 8.09 -8.79
CA MET A 345 19.87 8.78 -8.34
C MET A 345 18.67 8.44 -9.22
N GLY A 346 17.55 8.08 -8.60
CA GLY A 346 16.30 7.74 -9.30
C GLY A 346 16.29 6.34 -9.95
N ILE A 347 17.40 5.59 -9.87
CA ILE A 347 17.57 4.27 -10.49
C ILE A 347 17.81 3.21 -9.40
N PRO A 348 16.74 2.75 -8.70
CA PRO A 348 16.84 1.59 -7.81
C PRO A 348 16.99 0.30 -8.63
N THR A 349 17.39 -0.79 -7.97
CA THR A 349 17.52 -2.13 -8.58
C THR A 349 16.19 -2.64 -9.13
N ASP A 350 15.07 -2.30 -8.49
CA ASP A 350 13.72 -2.42 -9.06
C ASP A 350 12.78 -1.37 -8.42
N ALA A 351 11.72 -0.98 -9.11
CA ALA A 351 10.68 -0.10 -8.58
C ALA A 351 9.28 -0.57 -8.97
N TYR A 352 8.39 -0.67 -7.99
CA TYR A 352 6.96 -0.94 -8.17
C TYR A 352 6.15 0.12 -7.43
N GLY A 353 5.76 1.17 -8.16
CA GLY A 353 5.16 2.40 -7.63
C GLY A 353 3.68 2.28 -7.24
N LEU A 354 3.13 3.33 -6.63
CA LEU A 354 1.72 3.38 -6.24
C LEU A 354 0.79 3.35 -7.46
N ASP A 355 1.10 4.11 -8.51
CA ASP A 355 0.29 4.20 -9.72
C ASP A 355 0.26 2.87 -10.50
N GLU A 356 1.40 2.18 -10.60
CA GLU A 356 1.48 0.84 -11.18
C GLU A 356 0.67 -0.16 -10.35
N ALA A 357 0.75 -0.09 -9.02
CA ALA A 357 -0.04 -0.94 -8.12
C ALA A 357 -1.56 -0.68 -8.18
N ILE A 358 -1.98 0.56 -8.46
CA ILE A 358 -3.38 0.90 -8.71
C ILE A 358 -3.85 0.40 -10.08
N ALA A 359 -3.02 0.59 -11.13
CA ALA A 359 -3.29 0.11 -12.48
C ALA A 359 -3.37 -1.43 -12.58
N ASP A 360 -2.61 -2.15 -11.74
CA ASP A 360 -2.67 -3.60 -11.56
C ASP A 360 -3.80 -4.08 -10.63
N HIS A 361 -4.65 -3.17 -10.13
CA HIS A 361 -5.73 -3.46 -9.16
C HIS A 361 -5.24 -4.16 -7.87
N HIS A 362 -3.97 -3.96 -7.52
CA HIS A 362 -3.36 -4.47 -6.31
C HIS A 362 -3.48 -3.50 -5.12
N LEU A 363 -3.73 -2.22 -5.41
CA LEU A 363 -4.08 -1.15 -4.48
C LEU A 363 -5.27 -0.33 -5.04
N VAL A 364 -5.90 0.48 -4.18
CA VAL A 364 -6.90 1.49 -4.53
C VAL A 364 -6.32 2.91 -4.37
N PRO A 365 -6.72 3.88 -5.20
CA PRO A 365 -6.21 5.25 -5.15
C PRO A 365 -6.56 5.98 -3.85
N PRO A 366 -5.62 6.74 -3.26
CA PRO A 366 -5.94 7.74 -2.25
C PRO A 366 -6.57 8.97 -2.90
N ARG A 367 -7.66 9.47 -2.33
CA ARG A 367 -8.35 10.70 -2.75
C ARG A 367 -8.40 11.70 -1.61
N THR A 368 -8.24 12.98 -1.92
CA THR A 368 -8.14 14.02 -0.90
C THR A 368 -9.45 14.74 -0.65
N VAL A 369 -9.74 15.00 0.62
CA VAL A 369 -10.83 15.89 1.03
C VAL A 369 -10.22 17.23 1.38
N SER A 370 -10.60 18.29 0.65
CA SER A 370 -10.21 19.66 0.99
C SER A 370 -10.83 20.05 2.34
N VAL A 371 -9.97 20.23 3.34
CA VAL A 371 -10.33 20.69 4.69
C VAL A 371 -10.11 22.21 4.74
N PRO A 372 -11.08 23.02 5.22
CA PRO A 372 -10.84 24.42 5.53
C PRO A 372 -9.99 24.53 6.80
N VAL A 373 -8.66 24.49 6.65
CA VAL A 373 -7.73 24.40 7.78
C VAL A 373 -7.58 25.77 8.48
N ARG A 374 -7.87 25.84 9.78
CA ARG A 374 -7.52 27.00 10.64
C ARG A 374 -6.01 27.10 10.86
N LEU A 375 -5.33 25.96 10.91
CA LEU A 375 -3.88 25.82 11.00
C LEU A 375 -3.23 26.04 9.61
N GLN A 376 -2.49 27.14 9.46
CA GLN A 376 -1.58 27.31 8.33
C GLN A 376 -0.17 26.92 8.78
N ARG A 377 0.51 26.06 8.00
CA ARG A 377 1.97 25.94 8.09
C ARG A 377 2.57 27.26 7.60
N GLU A 378 3.66 27.71 8.22
CA GLU A 378 4.58 28.65 7.58
C GLU A 378 4.98 28.01 6.24
N GLY A 379 4.83 28.74 5.13
CA GLY A 379 4.73 28.18 3.77
C GLY A 379 6.03 27.66 3.15
N ILE A 380 6.80 26.90 3.93
CA ILE A 380 8.07 26.25 3.57
C ILE A 380 7.75 24.83 3.12
N ALA A 381 8.18 24.44 1.91
CA ALA A 381 8.02 23.07 1.45
C ALA A 381 9.09 22.16 2.08
N TYR A 382 8.82 20.85 2.17
CA TYR A 382 9.79 19.88 2.67
C TYR A 382 11.10 19.94 1.90
N ASP A 383 11.05 20.16 0.59
CA ASP A 383 12.23 20.14 -0.28
C ASP A 383 13.13 21.36 -0.06
N ASP A 384 12.58 22.50 0.42
CA ASP A 384 13.33 23.72 0.78
C ASP A 384 14.17 23.56 2.06
N LEU A 385 13.85 22.57 2.91
CA LEU A 385 14.55 22.35 4.18
C LEU A 385 16.00 21.90 3.98
N SER A 386 16.90 22.36 4.85
CA SER A 386 18.30 21.92 4.84
C SER A 386 18.45 20.46 5.23
N ASP A 387 19.61 19.89 4.87
CA ASP A 387 19.96 18.51 5.20
C ASP A 387 19.90 18.19 6.70
N ALA A 388 20.25 19.15 7.56
CA ALA A 388 20.22 18.98 9.01
C ALA A 388 18.79 19.04 9.58
N GLU A 389 17.92 19.87 8.99
CA GLU A 389 16.51 19.97 9.39
C GLU A 389 15.72 18.74 8.95
N LYS A 390 16.00 18.20 7.76
CA LYS A 390 15.45 16.92 7.27
C LYS A 390 15.86 15.76 8.17
N ASP A 391 17.15 15.66 8.53
CA ASP A 391 17.67 14.65 9.44
C ASP A 391 17.06 14.75 10.85
N HIS A 392 16.91 15.98 11.37
CA HIS A 392 16.28 16.21 12.67
C HIS A 392 14.78 15.86 12.65
N GLY A 393 14.07 16.24 11.57
CA GLY A 393 12.67 15.88 11.34
C GLY A 393 12.46 14.37 11.24
N ASP A 394 13.33 13.65 10.53
CA ASP A 394 13.36 12.18 10.53
C ASP A 394 13.68 11.65 11.94
N ALA A 395 14.73 12.09 12.62
CA ALA A 395 15.05 11.58 13.96
C ALA A 395 13.87 11.69 14.95
N LEU A 396 13.20 12.84 14.99
CA LEU A 396 12.03 13.08 15.85
C LEU A 396 10.79 12.25 15.51
N GLU A 397 10.64 11.83 14.26
CA GLU A 397 9.52 10.98 13.85
C GLU A 397 9.80 9.50 14.21
N TRP A 398 11.07 9.12 14.31
CA TRP A 398 11.47 7.72 14.48
C TRP A 398 12.01 7.40 15.90
N ASP A 399 12.18 8.38 16.78
CA ASP A 399 12.38 8.18 18.22
C ASP A 399 11.09 7.62 18.90
N ASP A 400 11.25 6.57 19.72
CA ASP A 400 10.13 5.76 20.24
C ASP A 400 9.66 6.20 21.66
N ASP A 401 10.39 7.11 22.31
CA ASP A 401 10.22 7.46 23.74
C ASP A 401 9.00 8.33 24.06
N GLY A 402 8.21 8.75 23.06
CA GLY A 402 7.00 9.54 23.28
C GLY A 402 7.23 10.89 23.97
N ASN A 403 8.46 11.40 23.96
CA ASN A 403 8.85 12.63 24.65
C ASN A 403 7.99 13.81 24.16
N PRO A 404 7.21 14.49 25.04
CA PRO A 404 6.34 15.60 24.63
C PRO A 404 7.11 16.80 24.04
N ASP A 405 8.39 16.93 24.40
CA ASP A 405 9.18 18.14 24.19
C ASP A 405 9.91 18.19 22.84
N THR A 406 9.15 18.23 21.74
CA THR A 406 9.55 19.14 20.65
C THR A 406 8.46 20.15 20.36
N ALA A 407 8.80 21.41 20.61
CA ALA A 407 7.94 22.56 20.35
C ALA A 407 7.53 22.60 18.87
N GLU A 408 6.33 22.09 18.59
CA GLU A 408 5.50 22.71 17.57
C GLU A 408 5.22 24.17 17.99
N PRO A 409 4.92 25.09 17.06
CA PRO A 409 4.50 26.43 17.43
C PRO A 409 3.36 26.34 18.44
N GLU A 410 3.41 27.07 19.55
CA GLU A 410 2.41 26.95 20.64
C GLU A 410 0.97 27.12 20.11
N ALA A 411 0.79 27.97 19.10
CA ALA A 411 -0.47 28.17 18.40
C ALA A 411 -0.97 26.92 17.64
N ALA A 412 -0.08 26.08 17.12
CA ALA A 412 -0.42 24.83 16.44
C ALA A 412 -0.91 23.77 17.42
N ASP A 413 -0.18 23.59 18.53
CA ASP A 413 -0.57 22.68 19.60
C ASP A 413 -1.91 23.10 20.24
N ALA A 414 -2.04 24.39 20.57
CA ALA A 414 -3.28 24.94 21.12
C ALA A 414 -4.47 24.81 20.15
N CYS A 415 -4.26 24.90 18.84
CA CYS A 415 -5.31 24.70 17.83
C CYS A 415 -5.74 23.24 17.72
N LEU A 416 -4.79 22.29 17.75
CA LEU A 416 -5.10 20.85 17.67
C LEU A 416 -5.80 20.35 18.95
N HIS A 417 -5.40 20.86 20.12
CA HIS A 417 -6.05 20.55 21.40
C HIS A 417 -7.35 21.35 21.65
N HIS A 418 -7.78 22.21 20.72
CA HIS A 418 -9.03 22.96 20.88
C HIS A 418 -10.27 22.09 20.60
N GLN A 419 -11.20 22.02 21.55
CA GLN A 419 -12.38 21.14 21.45
C GLN A 419 -13.21 21.38 20.19
N ASP A 420 -13.43 22.65 19.80
CA ASP A 420 -14.17 22.95 18.56
C ASP A 420 -13.46 22.43 17.30
N THR A 421 -12.13 22.38 17.26
CA THR A 421 -11.37 21.88 16.10
C THR A 421 -11.45 20.36 16.00
N VAL A 422 -11.45 19.67 17.15
CA VAL A 422 -11.71 18.23 17.22
C VAL A 422 -13.15 17.91 16.81
N ASP A 423 -14.13 18.69 17.27
CA ASP A 423 -15.54 18.54 16.88
C ASP A 423 -15.76 18.83 15.38
N GLU A 424 -15.12 19.86 14.81
CA GLU A 424 -15.11 20.16 13.36
C GLU A 424 -14.52 19.00 12.54
N MET A 425 -13.45 18.37 13.02
CA MET A 425 -12.86 17.18 12.39
C MET A 425 -13.83 15.99 12.44
N ILE A 426 -14.42 15.73 13.60
CA ILE A 426 -15.42 14.68 13.80
C ILE A 426 -16.64 14.91 12.90
N ALA A 427 -17.10 16.16 12.74
CA ALA A 427 -18.18 16.54 11.83
C ALA A 427 -17.88 16.18 10.38
N LEU A 428 -16.74 16.64 9.86
CA LEU A 428 -16.36 16.45 8.47
C LEU A 428 -16.23 14.96 8.11
N VAL A 429 -15.65 14.17 9.01
CA VAL A 429 -15.44 12.73 8.83
C VAL A 429 -16.74 11.95 9.02
N MET A 430 -17.49 12.18 10.08
CA MET A 430 -18.69 11.38 10.39
C MET A 430 -19.89 11.78 9.54
N GLU A 431 -20.16 13.07 9.34
CA GLU A 431 -21.41 13.57 8.78
C GLU A 431 -21.31 13.94 7.31
N GLU A 432 -20.24 14.64 6.91
CA GLU A 432 -20.20 15.30 5.59
C GLU A 432 -19.53 14.48 4.48
N ARG A 433 -18.36 13.87 4.76
CA ARG A 433 -17.45 13.40 3.70
C ARG A 433 -16.90 11.99 3.87
N GLY A 434 -16.87 11.42 5.08
CA GLY A 434 -16.28 10.08 5.30
C GLY A 434 -17.03 8.97 4.58
N HIS A 435 -16.27 8.00 4.04
CA HIS A 435 -16.85 6.79 3.48
C HIS A 435 -17.54 5.98 4.58
N ARG A 436 -18.78 5.59 4.29
CA ARG A 436 -19.65 4.79 5.13
C ARG A 436 -19.90 3.43 4.48
N VAL A 437 -20.03 2.40 5.29
CA VAL A 437 -20.33 1.02 4.89
C VAL A 437 -21.78 0.67 5.26
N ALA A 438 -22.29 -0.46 4.76
CA ALA A 438 -23.70 -0.86 4.94
C ALA A 438 -24.68 0.25 4.49
N ASP A 439 -24.58 0.66 3.22
CA ASP A 439 -25.40 1.71 2.58
C ASP A 439 -25.44 3.09 3.28
N GLY A 440 -24.47 3.37 4.13
CA GLY A 440 -24.40 4.64 4.87
C GLY A 440 -24.74 4.53 6.34
N ASP A 441 -25.22 3.39 6.85
CA ASP A 441 -25.62 3.24 8.25
C ASP A 441 -24.42 3.37 9.22
N TRP A 442 -23.25 2.87 8.81
CA TRP A 442 -22.04 2.86 9.65
C TRP A 442 -20.90 3.63 8.99
N ILE A 443 -20.13 4.37 9.78
CA ILE A 443 -18.82 4.87 9.32
C ILE A 443 -17.93 3.66 8.95
N GLY A 444 -17.24 3.75 7.82
CA GLY A 444 -16.23 2.76 7.45
C GLY A 444 -15.07 2.75 8.44
N LYS A 445 -14.23 1.71 8.41
CA LYS A 445 -13.07 1.65 9.32
C LYS A 445 -12.20 2.88 9.08
N THR A 446 -11.96 3.63 10.14
CA THR A 446 -11.35 4.96 10.11
C THR A 446 -10.13 4.98 11.00
N LEU A 447 -9.00 5.49 10.50
CA LEU A 447 -7.75 5.62 11.24
C LEU A 447 -7.41 7.10 11.39
N ILE A 448 -7.29 7.56 12.62
CA ILE A 448 -6.96 8.95 12.98
C ILE A 448 -5.55 8.98 13.54
N PHE A 449 -4.66 9.73 12.91
CA PHE A 449 -3.29 9.93 13.34
C PHE A 449 -3.21 11.17 14.23
N ALA A 450 -3.18 10.96 15.54
CA ALA A 450 -3.05 12.01 16.56
C ALA A 450 -1.58 12.38 16.79
N LYS A 451 -1.35 13.55 17.39
CA LYS A 451 0.00 14.04 17.73
C LYS A 451 0.71 13.12 18.73
N ASN A 452 0.08 12.93 19.89
CA ASN A 452 0.59 12.19 21.04
C ASN A 452 -0.56 11.45 21.76
N HIS A 453 -0.27 10.78 22.88
CA HIS A 453 -1.24 9.99 23.61
C HIS A 453 -2.37 10.81 24.24
N ASP A 454 -2.09 11.99 24.79
CA ASP A 454 -3.10 12.84 25.43
C ASP A 454 -4.03 13.49 24.40
N HIS A 455 -3.49 13.89 23.24
CA HIS A 455 -4.29 14.28 22.09
C HIS A 455 -5.24 13.14 21.65
N ALA A 456 -4.74 11.90 21.62
CA ALA A 456 -5.56 10.74 21.28
C ALA A 456 -6.70 10.50 22.29
N LYS A 457 -6.44 10.69 23.60
CA LYS A 457 -7.48 10.66 24.65
C LYS A 457 -8.53 11.75 24.43
N LEU A 458 -8.10 13.00 24.20
CA LEU A 458 -9.01 14.12 23.93
C LEU A 458 -9.95 13.82 22.75
N ILE A 459 -9.42 13.29 21.64
CA ILE A 459 -10.24 12.90 20.49
C ILE A 459 -11.27 11.83 20.88
N ALA A 460 -10.88 10.82 21.65
CA ALA A 460 -11.80 9.78 22.12
C ALA A 460 -12.90 10.33 23.05
N GLU A 461 -12.55 11.23 23.98
CA GLU A 461 -13.50 11.92 24.86
C GLU A 461 -14.51 12.76 24.05
N ARG A 462 -14.06 13.44 22.98
CA ARG A 462 -14.97 14.15 22.06
C ARG A 462 -15.87 13.20 21.27
N PHE A 463 -15.38 12.03 20.85
CA PHE A 463 -16.24 11.01 20.24
C PHE A 463 -17.34 10.53 21.18
N ASP A 464 -17.03 10.27 22.45
CA ASP A 464 -18.01 9.81 23.44
C ASP A 464 -18.99 10.90 23.87
N ALA A 465 -18.54 12.15 23.98
CA ALA A 465 -19.40 13.29 24.26
C ALA A 465 -20.39 13.57 23.11
N ASN A 466 -19.94 13.47 21.86
CA ASN A 466 -20.78 13.69 20.69
C ASN A 466 -21.69 12.46 20.39
N TYR A 467 -21.20 11.24 20.58
CA TYR A 467 -21.94 10.01 20.23
C TYR A 467 -22.17 9.05 21.43
N PRO A 468 -22.82 9.50 22.52
CA PRO A 468 -23.01 8.71 23.74
C PRO A 468 -23.80 7.41 23.54
N GLN A 469 -24.59 7.31 22.46
CA GLN A 469 -25.33 6.10 22.08
C GLN A 469 -24.41 4.88 21.80
N TYR A 470 -23.13 5.09 21.50
CA TYR A 470 -22.15 4.00 21.32
C TYR A 470 -21.42 3.59 22.61
N LYS A 471 -21.68 4.26 23.75
CA LYS A 471 -21.23 3.83 25.09
C LYS A 471 -19.72 3.53 25.20
N GLY A 472 -18.85 4.37 24.64
CA GLY A 472 -17.40 4.15 24.68
C GLY A 472 -16.85 3.12 23.68
N GLN A 473 -17.64 2.68 22.70
CA GLN A 473 -17.26 1.58 21.80
C GLN A 473 -16.97 1.99 20.35
N LEU A 474 -17.33 3.21 19.94
CA LEU A 474 -17.16 3.65 18.55
C LEU A 474 -15.67 3.84 18.19
N ALA A 475 -14.98 4.62 19.04
CA ALA A 475 -13.59 4.99 18.90
C ALA A 475 -12.74 4.34 20.00
N CYS A 476 -11.50 3.98 19.68
CA CYS A 476 -10.52 3.55 20.68
C CYS A 476 -9.17 4.23 20.47
N VAL A 477 -8.44 4.43 21.58
CA VAL A 477 -7.04 4.88 21.55
C VAL A 477 -6.13 3.66 21.47
N ILE A 478 -5.21 3.64 20.51
CA ILE A 478 -4.23 2.58 20.30
C ILE A 478 -2.81 3.20 20.36
N THR A 479 -2.16 3.03 21.52
CA THR A 479 -0.82 3.54 21.84
C THR A 479 -0.01 2.51 22.62
N TYR A 480 1.28 2.77 22.80
CA TYR A 480 2.24 1.84 23.44
C TYR A 480 2.01 1.61 24.94
N GLU A 481 1.46 2.57 25.69
CA GLU A 481 1.18 2.43 27.13
C GLU A 481 0.17 1.33 27.45
N ALA A 482 -0.75 1.03 26.52
CA ALA A 482 -1.77 0.04 26.71
C ALA A 482 -1.23 -1.36 26.38
N GLY A 483 -0.92 -2.17 27.41
CA GLY A 483 -0.61 -3.62 27.30
C GLY A 483 -1.75 -4.50 26.72
N ARG A 484 -2.72 -3.90 26.05
CA ARG A 484 -3.83 -4.50 25.29
C ARG A 484 -3.86 -4.04 23.82
N ALA A 485 -2.85 -3.29 23.35
CA ALA A 485 -2.82 -2.70 22.01
C ALA A 485 -3.06 -3.74 20.90
N GLN A 486 -2.43 -4.93 20.98
CA GLN A 486 -2.68 -6.01 20.02
C GLN A 486 -4.15 -6.46 20.02
N THR A 487 -4.77 -6.65 21.19
CA THR A 487 -6.18 -7.03 21.30
C THR A 487 -7.13 -5.98 20.71
N LEU A 488 -6.77 -4.70 20.81
CA LEU A 488 -7.52 -3.60 20.18
C LEU A 488 -7.33 -3.58 18.66
N ILE A 489 -6.11 -3.83 18.16
CA ILE A 489 -5.81 -4.00 16.73
C ILE A 489 -6.60 -5.18 16.16
N ASP A 490 -6.59 -6.32 16.82
CA ASP A 490 -7.32 -7.52 16.40
C ASP A 490 -8.83 -7.25 16.37
N ALA A 491 -9.38 -6.56 17.37
CA ALA A 491 -10.79 -6.17 17.41
C ALA A 491 -11.16 -5.16 16.31
N PHE A 492 -10.30 -4.17 16.04
CA PHE A 492 -10.47 -3.20 14.96
C PHE A 492 -10.38 -3.86 13.58
N SER A 493 -9.54 -4.89 13.43
CA SER A 493 -9.36 -5.63 12.17
C SER A 493 -10.58 -6.46 11.76
N VAL A 494 -11.52 -6.75 12.66
CA VAL A 494 -12.76 -7.44 12.31
C VAL A 494 -13.74 -6.45 11.67
N ALA A 495 -14.03 -6.66 10.37
CA ALA A 495 -14.85 -5.79 9.52
C ALA A 495 -16.12 -5.26 10.20
N ASP A 496 -16.96 -6.14 10.75
CA ASP A 496 -18.26 -5.77 11.30
C ASP A 496 -18.27 -5.41 12.80
N ARG A 497 -17.13 -5.54 13.47
CA ARG A 497 -17.01 -5.35 14.92
C ARG A 497 -16.69 -3.90 15.29
N MET A 498 -17.13 -3.48 16.48
CA MET A 498 -16.54 -2.33 17.18
C MET A 498 -15.13 -2.67 17.68
N PRO A 499 -14.19 -1.71 17.70
CA PRO A 499 -14.34 -0.30 17.33
C PRO A 499 -14.35 -0.08 15.80
N ARG A 500 -14.96 1.04 15.36
CA ARG A 500 -14.99 1.47 13.95
C ARG A 500 -13.98 2.60 13.66
N VAL A 501 -13.59 3.35 14.68
CA VAL A 501 -12.54 4.38 14.62
C VAL A 501 -11.36 3.96 15.50
N ALA A 502 -10.15 3.95 14.95
CA ALA A 502 -8.91 3.77 15.69
C ALA A 502 -8.16 5.12 15.73
N ILE A 503 -7.78 5.57 16.92
CA ILE A 503 -7.02 6.78 17.15
C ILE A 503 -5.61 6.36 17.55
N ALA A 504 -4.64 6.61 16.68
CA ALA A 504 -3.26 6.19 16.83
C ALA A 504 -2.35 7.37 17.18
N ALA A 505 -1.38 7.13 18.07
CA ALA A 505 -0.19 7.96 18.18
C ALA A 505 1.03 7.04 18.04
N GLY A 506 1.63 7.02 16.85
CA GLY A 506 2.83 6.22 16.55
C GLY A 506 2.55 4.78 16.10
N LEU A 507 1.89 3.98 16.94
CA LEU A 507 1.86 2.52 16.79
C LEU A 507 1.26 2.01 15.46
N LEU A 508 0.27 2.71 14.88
CA LEU A 508 -0.43 2.28 13.65
C LEU A 508 0.02 3.03 12.39
N ASP A 509 0.98 3.94 12.53
CA ASP A 509 1.49 4.78 11.45
C ASP A 509 2.28 3.95 10.42
N THR A 510 2.76 2.77 10.83
CA THR A 510 3.51 1.84 10.00
C THR A 510 2.79 0.50 9.81
N GLY A 511 2.01 0.40 8.74
CA GLY A 511 1.69 -0.90 8.14
C GLY A 511 0.67 -1.79 8.87
N ILE A 512 -0.31 -1.24 9.59
CA ILE A 512 -1.51 -2.01 10.00
C ILE A 512 -2.16 -2.68 8.77
N ASP A 513 -2.74 -3.87 8.92
CA ASP A 513 -3.23 -4.73 7.83
C ASP A 513 -4.75 -4.90 7.84
N VAL A 514 -5.48 -3.78 7.72
CA VAL A 514 -6.95 -3.77 7.72
C VAL A 514 -7.46 -3.24 6.36
N PRO A 515 -7.75 -4.13 5.39
CA PRO A 515 -8.25 -3.74 4.06
C PRO A 515 -9.52 -2.88 4.08
N GLU A 516 -10.32 -3.01 5.13
CA GLU A 516 -11.58 -2.29 5.35
C GLU A 516 -11.40 -0.79 5.66
N VAL A 517 -10.17 -0.33 5.95
CA VAL A 517 -9.89 1.08 6.24
C VAL A 517 -10.11 1.95 5.00
N VAL A 518 -11.12 2.83 5.06
CA VAL A 518 -11.55 3.71 3.96
C VAL A 518 -11.38 5.20 4.25
N ASN A 519 -11.12 5.57 5.50
CA ASN A 519 -10.87 6.95 5.92
C ASN A 519 -9.54 7.02 6.70
N LEU A 520 -8.65 7.91 6.27
CA LEU A 520 -7.38 8.25 6.93
C LEU A 520 -7.42 9.73 7.31
N VAL A 521 -7.23 10.04 8.59
CA VAL A 521 -7.31 11.40 9.11
C VAL A 521 -5.95 11.79 9.67
N PHE A 522 -5.26 12.71 8.98
CA PHE A 522 -4.02 13.30 9.44
C PHE A 522 -4.35 14.49 10.36
N PHE A 523 -4.27 14.24 11.67
CA PHE A 523 -4.51 15.21 12.74
C PHE A 523 -3.22 15.43 13.58
N ARG A 524 -2.09 15.37 12.87
CA ARG A 524 -0.73 15.67 13.32
C ARG A 524 0.07 16.26 12.17
N LEU A 525 1.11 17.03 12.50
CA LEU A 525 2.18 17.34 11.57
C LEU A 525 3.03 16.08 11.34
N VAL A 526 3.36 15.81 10.07
CA VAL A 526 4.32 14.78 9.67
C VAL A 526 5.54 15.48 9.10
N ARG A 527 6.73 15.13 9.61
CA ARG A 527 8.03 15.67 9.22
C ARG A 527 8.83 14.73 8.31
N SER A 528 8.50 13.44 8.28
CA SER A 528 9.20 12.41 7.48
C SER A 528 8.38 11.96 6.26
N LYS A 529 8.93 12.14 5.05
CA LYS A 529 8.28 11.76 3.77
C LYS A 529 8.05 10.24 3.67
N ALA A 530 8.94 9.44 4.28
CA ALA A 530 8.79 7.99 4.37
C ALA A 530 7.60 7.56 5.26
N ARG A 531 7.44 8.19 6.44
CA ARG A 531 6.32 7.93 7.35
C ARG A 531 4.98 8.35 6.72
N PHE A 532 4.93 9.51 6.05
CA PHE A 532 3.76 9.99 5.33
C PHE A 532 3.21 8.94 4.34
N TRP A 533 4.06 8.41 3.46
CA TRP A 533 3.65 7.39 2.50
C TRP A 533 3.24 6.06 3.16
N GLN A 534 3.82 5.70 4.31
CA GLN A 534 3.38 4.53 5.09
C GLN A 534 1.98 4.71 5.69
N MET A 535 1.69 5.90 6.23
CA MET A 535 0.38 6.24 6.79
C MET A 535 -0.72 6.22 5.71
N VAL A 536 -0.46 6.81 4.54
CA VAL A 536 -1.35 6.67 3.35
C VAL A 536 -1.51 5.20 2.97
N GLY A 537 -0.40 4.46 2.98
CA GLY A 537 -0.32 3.04 2.70
C GLY A 537 -1.17 2.11 3.57
N CYS A 538 -1.55 2.54 4.78
CA CYS A 538 -2.43 1.76 5.66
C CYS A 538 -3.81 1.53 5.01
N GLY A 539 -4.32 2.51 4.26
CA GLY A 539 -5.67 2.47 3.68
C GLY A 539 -5.76 2.09 2.20
N THR A 540 -4.66 1.97 1.44
CA THR A 540 -4.70 1.71 -0.02
C THR A 540 -4.97 0.25 -0.41
N ARG A 541 -5.16 -0.67 0.54
CA ARG A 541 -5.44 -2.08 0.23
C ARG A 541 -6.86 -2.27 -0.32
N PRO A 542 -7.09 -3.11 -1.35
CA PRO A 542 -8.43 -3.41 -1.86
C PRO A 542 -9.20 -4.33 -0.89
N CYS A 543 -10.52 -4.13 -0.80
CA CYS A 543 -11.42 -4.97 -0.01
C CYS A 543 -12.69 -5.27 -0.83
N LYS A 544 -13.06 -6.55 -0.95
CA LYS A 544 -14.21 -6.99 -1.76
C LYS A 544 -15.52 -6.92 -0.98
N ASN A 545 -16.58 -6.52 -1.65
CA ASN A 545 -17.93 -6.35 -1.08
C ASN A 545 -18.04 -5.38 0.12
N LEU A 546 -17.07 -4.47 0.31
CA LEU A 546 -16.97 -3.62 1.51
C LEU A 546 -18.21 -2.71 1.72
N TYR A 547 -18.75 -2.14 0.65
CA TYR A 547 -19.94 -1.29 0.73
C TYR A 547 -21.24 -2.11 0.68
N GLY A 548 -21.15 -3.34 0.17
CA GLY A 548 -22.23 -4.29 0.02
C GLY A 548 -21.89 -5.34 -1.05
N PRO A 549 -22.76 -6.35 -1.27
CA PRO A 549 -22.50 -7.40 -2.24
C PRO A 549 -22.30 -6.86 -3.67
N GLY A 550 -21.18 -7.20 -4.29
CA GLY A 550 -20.76 -6.69 -5.61
C GLY A 550 -20.28 -5.23 -5.60
N GLN A 551 -20.04 -4.64 -4.43
CA GLN A 551 -19.52 -3.27 -4.27
C GLN A 551 -18.19 -3.31 -3.53
N ASP A 552 -17.13 -3.50 -4.31
CA ASP A 552 -15.74 -3.50 -3.82
C ASP A 552 -15.30 -2.07 -3.48
N LYS A 553 -14.30 -1.96 -2.60
CA LYS A 553 -13.63 -0.70 -2.27
C LYS A 553 -13.01 -0.07 -3.52
N GLN A 554 -13.29 1.20 -3.78
CA GLN A 554 -12.83 1.92 -4.97
C GLN A 554 -11.65 2.84 -4.70
N ASP A 555 -11.53 3.34 -3.48
CA ASP A 555 -10.64 4.42 -3.06
C ASP A 555 -10.45 4.41 -1.53
N VAL A 556 -9.59 5.31 -1.04
CA VAL A 556 -9.46 5.68 0.37
C VAL A 556 -9.44 7.20 0.49
N LEU A 557 -10.19 7.77 1.43
CA LEU A 557 -10.19 9.20 1.68
C LEU A 557 -9.06 9.60 2.63
N VAL A 558 -8.31 10.61 2.23
CA VAL A 558 -7.28 11.27 3.01
C VAL A 558 -7.80 12.65 3.42
N PHE A 559 -8.01 12.83 4.72
CA PHE A 559 -8.34 14.10 5.34
C PHE A 559 -7.06 14.69 5.95
N ASP A 560 -6.66 15.88 5.51
CA ASP A 560 -5.42 16.53 5.95
C ASP A 560 -5.72 17.84 6.66
N PHE A 561 -5.68 17.80 8.00
CA PHE A 561 -5.90 18.96 8.87
C PHE A 561 -4.60 19.72 9.21
N CYS A 562 -3.45 19.29 8.69
CA CYS A 562 -2.14 19.85 9.05
C CYS A 562 -1.28 20.20 7.81
N GLN A 563 -1.90 20.27 6.63
CA GLN A 563 -1.26 20.64 5.36
C GLN A 563 -0.01 19.79 5.03
N ASN A 564 -0.05 18.50 5.38
CA ASN A 564 1.00 17.53 5.05
C ASN A 564 1.13 17.31 3.54
N LEU A 565 0.02 17.32 2.81
CA LEU A 565 -0.01 17.18 1.35
C LEU A 565 0.74 18.33 0.66
N ALA A 566 0.44 19.57 1.05
CA ALA A 566 1.12 20.76 0.54
C ALA A 566 2.61 20.78 0.95
N PHE A 567 2.91 20.39 2.19
CA PHE A 567 4.30 20.32 2.68
C PHE A 567 5.17 19.33 1.91
N PHE A 568 4.64 18.19 1.46
CA PHE A 568 5.37 17.18 0.67
C PHE A 568 5.19 17.32 -0.85
N ASP A 569 4.57 18.41 -1.33
CA ASP A 569 4.18 18.68 -2.73
C ASP A 569 3.38 17.54 -3.40
N VAL A 570 2.45 16.94 -2.64
CA VAL A 570 1.62 15.82 -3.11
C VAL A 570 0.26 16.35 -3.53
N HIS A 571 -0.16 16.04 -4.77
CA HIS A 571 -1.43 16.49 -5.35
C HIS A 571 -2.35 15.32 -5.80
N PRO A 572 -3.02 14.61 -4.88
CA PRO A 572 -3.94 13.53 -5.25
C PRO A 572 -5.24 14.06 -5.85
N GLU A 573 -5.98 13.20 -6.56
CA GLU A 573 -7.31 13.55 -7.05
C GLU A 573 -8.25 13.97 -5.90
N ALA A 574 -8.86 15.16 -6.04
CA ALA A 574 -9.87 15.62 -5.10
C ALA A 574 -11.11 14.72 -5.14
N ALA A 575 -11.58 14.30 -3.96
CA ALA A 575 -12.75 13.43 -3.83
C ALA A 575 -14.01 14.10 -4.40
N ALA A 576 -14.63 13.46 -5.41
CA ALA A 576 -15.83 13.95 -6.08
C ALA A 576 -17.00 14.13 -5.09
N ALA A 577 -17.80 15.18 -5.30
CA ALA A 577 -18.71 15.73 -4.29
C ALA A 577 -20.05 14.97 -4.09
N THR A 578 -20.17 13.70 -4.48
CA THR A 578 -21.47 13.00 -4.50
C THR A 578 -21.38 11.53 -4.09
N MET A 579 -21.26 11.27 -2.79
CA MET A 579 -21.75 10.02 -2.22
C MET A 579 -23.29 9.99 -2.26
N PRO A 580 -23.94 8.83 -2.48
CA PRO A 580 -25.37 8.72 -2.27
C PRO A 580 -25.72 8.98 -0.80
N ALA A 581 -26.87 9.61 -0.55
CA ALA A 581 -27.39 9.85 0.79
C ALA A 581 -27.47 8.53 1.60
N PRO A 582 -27.13 8.50 2.90
CA PRO A 582 -27.26 7.31 3.74
C PRO A 582 -28.66 6.71 3.72
N LEU A 583 -28.76 5.38 3.87
CA LEU A 583 -30.04 4.66 3.85
C LEU A 583 -31.06 5.21 4.86
N ASP A 584 -30.64 5.49 6.10
CA ASP A 584 -31.51 6.13 7.11
C ASP A 584 -31.97 7.56 6.71
N GLN A 585 -31.12 8.34 6.03
CA GLN A 585 -31.50 9.65 5.49
C GLN A 585 -32.55 9.50 4.37
N ARG A 586 -32.36 8.53 3.47
CA ARG A 586 -33.30 8.21 2.38
C ARG A 586 -34.64 7.68 2.91
N LEU A 587 -34.62 6.86 3.96
CA LEU A 587 -35.81 6.39 4.68
C LEU A 587 -36.56 7.53 5.36
N PHE A 588 -35.85 8.43 6.05
CA PHE A 588 -36.45 9.62 6.67
C PHE A 588 -37.14 10.49 5.62
N ARG A 589 -36.47 10.81 4.50
CA ARG A 589 -37.08 11.57 3.38
C ARG A 589 -38.31 10.88 2.79
N ALA A 590 -38.24 9.57 2.56
CA ALA A 590 -39.36 8.81 1.99
C ALA A 590 -40.58 8.80 2.93
N ARG A 591 -40.38 8.61 4.23
CA ARG A 591 -41.45 8.69 5.25
C ARG A 591 -42.03 10.09 5.38
N LEU A 592 -41.18 11.11 5.34
CA LEU A 592 -41.57 12.52 5.43
C LEU A 592 -42.39 12.97 4.21
N GLU A 593 -41.98 12.59 3.00
CA GLU A 593 -42.76 12.83 1.78
C GLU A 593 -44.11 12.08 1.85
N LEU A 594 -44.10 10.81 2.30
CA LEU A 594 -45.31 10.00 2.43
C LEU A 594 -46.32 10.65 3.38
N LEU A 595 -45.88 11.14 4.54
CA LEU A 595 -46.73 11.86 5.50
C LEU A 595 -47.36 13.12 4.88
N ALA A 596 -46.56 14.00 4.26
CA ALA A 596 -47.05 15.23 3.63
C ALA A 596 -47.99 14.97 2.42
N ARG A 597 -47.80 13.86 1.70
CA ARG A 597 -48.65 13.43 0.58
C ARG A 597 -50.01 12.88 1.05
N LEU A 598 -50.04 12.22 2.21
CA LEU A 598 -51.29 11.71 2.79
C LEU A 598 -52.22 12.84 3.24
N GLU A 599 -51.68 13.98 3.68
CA GLU A 599 -52.48 15.15 4.10
C GLU A 599 -52.99 16.01 2.94
N THR A 600 -52.26 16.07 1.83
CA THR A 600 -52.56 16.97 0.71
C THR A 600 -53.54 16.41 -0.33
N ARG A 601 -53.95 15.14 -0.20
CA ARG A 601 -55.02 14.54 -1.01
C ARG A 601 -56.37 14.56 -0.27
N PRO A 602 -57.45 15.10 -0.86
CA PRO A 602 -58.79 14.99 -0.28
C PRO A 602 -59.28 13.53 -0.30
N ALA A 603 -60.37 13.27 0.43
CA ALA A 603 -60.93 11.95 0.80
C ALA A 603 -61.39 11.01 -0.35
N GLY A 604 -60.91 11.20 -1.59
CA GLY A 604 -61.26 10.42 -2.78
C GLY A 604 -60.54 9.06 -2.92
N LEU A 605 -59.84 8.58 -1.89
CA LEU A 605 -59.39 7.18 -1.79
C LEU A 605 -60.32 6.35 -0.89
N SER A 606 -61.63 6.54 -1.06
CA SER A 606 -62.55 5.42 -0.93
C SER A 606 -62.33 4.47 -2.12
N VAL A 607 -61.23 3.72 -2.06
CA VAL A 607 -61.25 2.40 -2.70
C VAL A 607 -62.46 1.70 -2.10
N GLN A 608 -63.32 1.10 -2.93
CA GLN A 608 -64.21 0.05 -2.42
C GLN A 608 -63.28 -1.09 -2.00
N GLU A 609 -62.77 -1.02 -0.77
CA GLU A 609 -61.86 -2.02 -0.23
C GLU A 609 -62.61 -3.35 -0.23
N THR A 610 -62.20 -4.23 -1.13
CA THR A 610 -62.67 -5.61 -1.20
C THR A 610 -62.16 -6.34 0.04
N ARG A 611 -62.86 -6.12 1.16
CA ARG A 611 -62.61 -6.79 2.44
C ARG A 611 -62.70 -8.30 2.23
N ALA A 612 -61.83 -9.02 2.94
CA ALA A 612 -61.77 -10.48 3.05
C ALA A 612 -61.15 -11.28 1.87
N SER A 613 -59.86 -11.06 1.61
CA SER A 613 -58.96 -12.15 1.13
C SER A 613 -57.62 -12.24 1.87
N TYR A 614 -57.03 -11.11 2.30
CA TYR A 614 -55.64 -11.09 2.79
C TYR A 614 -55.46 -10.60 4.25
N GLY A 615 -56.55 -10.45 5.00
CA GLY A 615 -56.60 -9.88 6.35
C GLY A 615 -56.90 -8.37 6.35
N ASN A 616 -57.00 -7.76 7.54
CA ASN A 616 -57.30 -6.33 7.65
C ASN A 616 -56.04 -5.49 7.37
N PRO A 617 -56.03 -4.57 6.39
CA PRO A 617 -54.97 -3.60 6.22
C PRO A 617 -55.01 -2.53 7.33
N PRO A 618 -53.91 -1.81 7.59
CA PRO A 618 -53.93 -0.66 8.50
C PRO A 618 -54.86 0.43 7.96
N THR A 619 -55.51 1.19 8.84
CA THR A 619 -56.35 2.33 8.42
C THR A 619 -55.46 3.50 7.95
N PRO A 620 -55.96 4.42 7.10
CA PRO A 620 -55.23 5.63 6.73
C PRO A 620 -54.76 6.46 7.93
N ALA A 621 -55.58 6.53 8.99
CA ALA A 621 -55.23 7.19 10.24
C ALA A 621 -54.09 6.48 10.97
N ALA A 622 -54.12 5.15 11.07
CA ALA A 622 -53.03 4.38 11.69
C ALA A 622 -51.70 4.54 10.93
N LEU A 623 -51.72 4.53 9.59
CA LEU A 623 -50.52 4.77 8.78
C LEU A 623 -49.96 6.20 8.99
N HIS A 624 -50.82 7.22 9.09
CA HIS A 624 -50.40 8.59 9.39
C HIS A 624 -49.79 8.68 10.80
N ASP A 625 -50.47 8.16 11.82
CA ASP A 625 -49.99 8.14 13.21
C ASP A 625 -48.66 7.37 13.37
N ASP A 626 -48.48 6.23 12.69
CA ASP A 626 -47.26 5.43 12.71
C ASP A 626 -46.06 6.18 12.08
N LEU A 627 -46.29 6.83 10.93
CA LEU A 627 -45.26 7.64 10.25
C LEU A 627 -44.90 8.88 11.08
N ALA A 628 -45.90 9.60 11.59
CA ALA A 628 -45.73 10.75 12.46
C ALA A 628 -45.01 10.37 13.76
N GLN A 629 -45.36 9.24 14.38
CA GLN A 629 -44.69 8.74 15.57
C GLN A 629 -43.24 8.32 15.30
N TRP A 630 -42.95 7.69 14.16
CA TRP A 630 -41.58 7.31 13.80
C TRP A 630 -40.70 8.55 13.60
N LEU A 631 -41.17 9.53 12.82
CA LEU A 631 -40.44 10.78 12.56
C LEU A 631 -40.29 11.63 13.83
N HIS A 632 -41.34 11.75 14.65
CA HIS A 632 -41.30 12.42 15.96
C HIS A 632 -40.26 11.80 16.88
N ARG A 633 -40.25 10.47 17.03
CA ARG A 633 -39.26 9.76 17.83
C ARG A 633 -37.83 10.07 17.37
N GLN A 634 -37.57 9.97 16.06
CA GLN A 634 -36.24 10.24 15.48
C GLN A 634 -35.73 11.66 15.77
N VAL A 635 -36.60 12.67 15.69
CA VAL A 635 -36.23 14.07 15.97
C VAL A 635 -36.15 14.36 17.48
N ALA A 636 -37.02 13.77 18.29
CA ALA A 636 -37.03 13.97 19.74
C ALA A 636 -35.82 13.35 20.47
N SER A 637 -35.13 12.38 19.84
CA SER A 637 -33.91 11.74 20.36
C SER A 637 -32.60 12.34 19.84
N MET A 638 -32.64 13.44 19.09
CA MET A 638 -31.45 14.20 18.70
C MET A 638 -30.95 15.02 19.90
N SER A 639 -29.72 14.75 20.35
CA SER A 639 -29.16 15.46 21.52
C SER A 639 -28.93 16.94 21.20
N THR A 640 -29.43 17.84 22.05
CA THR A 640 -29.21 19.29 21.90
C THR A 640 -27.77 19.71 22.13
N ASP A 641 -26.98 18.85 22.76
CA ASP A 641 -25.59 19.12 23.14
C ASP A 641 -24.61 18.74 22.01
N HIS A 642 -25.06 17.90 21.06
CA HIS A 642 -24.31 17.54 19.85
C HIS A 642 -24.11 18.76 18.95
N PHE A 643 -22.87 19.05 18.53
CA PHE A 643 -22.53 20.27 17.79
C PHE A 643 -23.37 20.49 16.51
N ALA A 644 -23.60 19.44 15.70
CA ALA A 644 -24.40 19.50 14.47
C ALA A 644 -25.88 19.86 14.73
N VAL A 645 -26.49 19.21 15.73
CA VAL A 645 -27.86 19.49 16.17
C VAL A 645 -27.95 20.91 16.74
N ARG A 646 -26.96 21.34 17.53
CA ARG A 646 -26.84 22.70 18.07
C ARG A 646 -26.84 23.75 16.96
N ALA A 647 -26.10 23.54 15.87
CA ALA A 647 -26.06 24.44 14.71
C ALA A 647 -27.40 24.54 13.95
N LYS A 648 -28.23 23.48 13.97
CA LYS A 648 -29.55 23.44 13.31
C LYS A 648 -30.74 23.61 14.26
N ARG A 649 -30.51 23.88 15.55
CA ARG A 649 -31.53 23.90 16.63
C ARG A 649 -32.79 24.70 16.32
N ARG A 650 -32.68 25.81 15.58
CA ARG A 650 -33.83 26.65 15.15
C ARG A 650 -34.87 25.87 14.32
N TYR A 651 -34.42 24.93 13.50
CA TYR A 651 -35.26 24.09 12.66
C TYR A 651 -35.85 22.90 13.41
N LEU A 652 -35.21 22.47 14.50
CA LEU A 652 -35.60 21.31 15.28
C LEU A 652 -36.68 21.61 16.32
N ALA A 653 -36.57 22.77 16.98
CA ALA A 653 -37.35 23.12 18.16
C ALA A 653 -38.90 23.03 18.00
N PRO A 654 -39.51 23.33 16.84
CA PRO A 654 -40.95 23.13 16.65
C PRO A 654 -41.36 21.65 16.68
N TYR A 655 -40.51 20.77 16.16
CA TYR A 655 -40.83 19.37 15.87
C TYR A 655 -40.41 18.38 16.96
N THR A 656 -39.80 18.86 18.06
CA THR A 656 -39.65 18.07 19.29
C THR A 656 -41.01 17.71 19.94
N ARG A 657 -42.05 18.50 19.64
CA ARG A 657 -43.43 18.31 20.11
C ARG A 657 -44.22 17.40 19.16
N ARG A 658 -45.07 16.51 19.71
CA ARG A 658 -45.83 15.53 18.90
C ARG A 658 -46.91 16.20 18.06
N GLU A 659 -47.50 17.29 18.54
CA GLU A 659 -48.57 18.04 17.87
C GLU A 659 -48.14 18.59 16.51
N ALA A 660 -46.85 18.93 16.35
CA ALA A 660 -46.28 19.44 15.09
C ALA A 660 -46.27 18.41 13.95
N TRP A 661 -46.45 17.12 14.26
CA TRP A 661 -46.49 16.03 13.27
C TRP A 661 -47.91 15.62 12.88
N GLN A 662 -48.95 16.23 13.47
CA GLN A 662 -50.35 15.95 13.13
C GLN A 662 -50.81 16.63 11.84
N ARG A 663 -50.15 17.74 11.46
CA ARG A 663 -50.36 18.46 10.21
C ARG A 663 -49.04 19.05 9.72
N LEU A 664 -48.50 18.51 8.64
CA LEU A 664 -47.22 18.88 8.05
C LEU A 664 -47.39 19.41 6.62
N SER A 665 -47.23 20.72 6.43
CA SER A 665 -47.29 21.30 5.08
C SER A 665 -46.10 20.85 4.21
N PRO A 666 -46.24 20.82 2.87
CA PRO A 666 -45.13 20.47 1.97
C PRO A 666 -43.88 21.34 2.13
N ALA A 667 -44.04 22.62 2.52
CA ALA A 667 -42.92 23.52 2.79
C ALA A 667 -42.14 23.11 4.06
N GLN A 668 -42.84 22.75 5.13
CA GLN A 668 -42.24 22.23 6.36
C GLN A 668 -41.56 20.87 6.13
N ALA A 669 -42.14 20.02 5.28
CA ALA A 669 -41.53 18.76 4.86
C ALA A 669 -40.22 18.98 4.08
N ALA A 670 -40.16 20.00 3.21
CA ALA A 670 -38.94 20.36 2.50
C ALA A 670 -37.86 20.90 3.46
N GLU A 671 -38.21 21.81 4.37
CA GLU A 671 -37.30 22.38 5.38
C GLU A 671 -36.70 21.30 6.29
N LEU A 672 -37.53 20.36 6.78
CA LEU A 672 -37.08 19.19 7.54
C LEU A 672 -36.16 18.27 6.71
N SER A 673 -36.48 18.05 5.43
CA SER A 673 -35.68 17.23 4.50
C SER A 673 -34.30 17.84 4.19
N GLU A 674 -34.17 19.16 4.30
CA GLU A 674 -32.93 19.91 4.02
C GLU A 674 -32.07 20.12 5.27
N HIS A 675 -32.68 20.42 6.42
CA HIS A 675 -31.94 20.89 7.60
C HIS A 675 -31.92 19.96 8.81
N VAL A 676 -32.85 18.99 8.88
CA VAL A 676 -32.96 18.04 10.00
C VAL A 676 -32.63 16.61 9.57
N CYS A 677 -32.90 16.28 8.32
CA CYS A 677 -32.69 14.95 7.77
C CYS A 677 -31.20 14.56 7.68
N GLY A 678 -30.78 13.57 8.45
CA GLY A 678 -29.40 13.10 8.54
C GLY A 678 -28.64 13.58 9.78
N LEU A 679 -29.26 14.43 10.62
CA LEU A 679 -28.69 14.78 11.92
C LEU A 679 -28.56 13.54 12.84
N PRO A 680 -27.49 13.47 13.66
CA PRO A 680 -27.23 12.33 14.53
C PRO A 680 -28.28 12.23 15.65
N THR A 681 -28.67 10.99 15.93
CA THR A 681 -29.75 10.63 16.84
C THR A 681 -29.28 9.57 17.84
N THR A 682 -29.81 9.63 19.06
CA THR A 682 -29.52 8.61 20.10
C THR A 682 -30.39 7.35 19.95
N LEU A 683 -31.43 7.39 19.10
CA LEU A 683 -32.21 6.21 18.76
C LEU A 683 -31.43 5.30 17.81
N ARG A 684 -31.23 4.05 18.25
CA ARG A 684 -30.60 3.01 17.47
C ARG A 684 -31.66 2.13 16.80
N ASP A 685 -31.70 2.10 15.47
CA ASP A 685 -32.46 1.09 14.72
C ASP A 685 -31.58 -0.13 14.47
N ASP A 686 -31.65 -1.11 15.37
CA ASP A 686 -30.95 -2.41 15.27
C ASP A 686 -31.56 -3.36 14.22
N SER A 687 -32.46 -2.87 13.35
CA SER A 687 -33.03 -3.65 12.25
C SER A 687 -31.99 -3.97 11.17
N ASP A 688 -32.06 -5.19 10.63
CA ASP A 688 -31.20 -5.66 9.54
C ASP A 688 -31.22 -4.73 8.30
N VAL A 689 -30.08 -4.57 7.64
CA VAL A 689 -29.91 -3.67 6.47
C VAL A 689 -30.85 -4.07 5.32
N ALA A 690 -31.11 -5.37 5.10
CA ALA A 690 -32.07 -5.82 4.10
C ALA A 690 -33.52 -5.46 4.48
N ALA A 691 -33.84 -5.36 5.78
CA ALA A 691 -35.13 -4.86 6.26
C ALA A 691 -35.29 -3.35 6.03
N LYS A 692 -34.22 -2.56 6.20
CA LYS A 692 -34.19 -1.14 5.84
C LYS A 692 -34.28 -0.91 4.32
N ARG A 693 -33.57 -1.70 3.50
CA ARG A 693 -33.69 -1.67 2.02
C ARG A 693 -35.11 -2.00 1.56
N LEU A 694 -35.72 -3.04 2.14
CA LEU A 694 -37.09 -3.43 1.84
C LEU A 694 -38.11 -2.34 2.23
N ASP A 695 -37.94 -1.71 3.41
CA ASP A 695 -38.74 -0.54 3.79
C ASP A 695 -38.67 0.54 2.70
N LEU A 696 -37.47 0.92 2.27
CA LEU A 696 -37.29 1.99 1.29
C LEU A 696 -37.89 1.63 -0.07
N LEU A 697 -37.75 0.38 -0.51
CA LEU A 697 -38.36 -0.15 -1.72
C LEU A 697 -39.90 -0.01 -1.69
N ILE A 698 -40.53 -0.41 -0.58
CA ILE A 698 -41.98 -0.38 -0.43
C ILE A 698 -42.49 1.06 -0.23
N LEU A 699 -41.78 1.91 0.52
CA LEU A 699 -42.09 3.34 0.66
C LEU A 699 -42.07 4.06 -0.71
N ARG A 700 -41.13 3.72 -1.60
CA ARG A 700 -41.10 4.22 -2.99
C ARG A 700 -42.32 3.77 -3.79
N LEU A 701 -42.72 2.51 -3.67
CA LEU A 701 -43.91 1.97 -4.33
C LEU A 701 -45.19 2.67 -3.83
N GLN A 702 -45.32 2.92 -2.52
CA GLN A 702 -46.41 3.70 -1.93
C GLN A 702 -46.43 5.14 -2.49
N LEU A 703 -45.28 5.79 -2.61
CA LEU A 703 -45.16 7.12 -3.22
C LEU A 703 -45.54 7.13 -4.71
N CYS A 704 -45.23 6.10 -5.50
CA CYS A 704 -45.71 5.99 -6.88
C CYS A 704 -47.24 5.93 -6.95
N VAL A 705 -47.88 5.10 -6.13
CA VAL A 705 -49.35 5.02 -6.03
C VAL A 705 -49.96 6.36 -5.59
N LEU A 706 -49.33 7.08 -4.64
CA LEU A 706 -49.74 8.43 -4.26
C LEU A 706 -49.44 9.53 -5.29
N ARG A 707 -48.61 9.25 -6.30
CA ARG A 707 -48.41 10.14 -7.45
C ARG A 707 -49.37 9.83 -8.61
N GLY A 708 -50.00 8.65 -8.61
CA GLY A 708 -50.73 8.13 -9.78
C GLY A 708 -49.78 7.60 -10.87
N GLU A 709 -48.52 7.34 -10.52
CA GLU A 709 -47.51 6.80 -11.43
C GLU A 709 -47.58 5.27 -11.43
N PRO A 710 -47.54 4.59 -12.60
CA PRO A 710 -47.50 3.14 -12.65
C PRO A 710 -46.22 2.65 -11.98
N ALA A 711 -46.36 1.81 -10.95
CA ALA A 711 -45.21 1.42 -10.13
C ALA A 711 -44.16 0.68 -11.00
N PRO A 712 -42.93 1.20 -11.11
CA PRO A 712 -42.03 0.83 -12.20
C PRO A 712 -41.40 -0.56 -11.99
N GLY A 713 -41.06 -1.23 -13.10
CA GLY A 713 -40.52 -2.60 -13.09
C GLY A 713 -39.25 -2.77 -12.24
N HIS A 714 -38.41 -1.73 -12.13
CA HIS A 714 -37.21 -1.77 -11.29
C HIS A 714 -37.50 -1.77 -9.78
N LEU A 715 -38.72 -1.42 -9.33
CA LEU A 715 -39.17 -1.57 -7.95
C LEU A 715 -40.03 -2.82 -7.76
N LYS A 716 -40.94 -3.11 -8.71
CA LYS A 716 -41.81 -4.30 -8.67
C LYS A 716 -41.02 -5.62 -8.71
N THR A 717 -40.04 -5.75 -9.63
CA THR A 717 -39.32 -7.02 -9.84
C THR A 717 -38.49 -7.45 -8.62
N PRO A 718 -37.75 -6.55 -7.92
CA PRO A 718 -37.06 -6.91 -6.69
C PRO A 718 -37.99 -7.25 -5.53
N ALA A 719 -39.13 -6.55 -5.38
CA ALA A 719 -40.14 -6.86 -4.36
C ALA A 719 -40.71 -8.29 -4.56
N ARG A 720 -41.04 -8.64 -5.81
CA ARG A 720 -41.44 -10.01 -6.20
C ARG A 720 -40.32 -11.03 -6.04
N GLY A 721 -39.06 -10.61 -6.23
CA GLY A 721 -37.87 -11.42 -5.98
C GLY A 721 -37.76 -11.86 -4.52
N VAL A 722 -37.95 -10.92 -3.57
CA VAL A 722 -38.02 -11.22 -2.13
C VAL A 722 -39.13 -12.20 -1.81
N ALA A 723 -40.34 -11.97 -2.33
CA ALA A 723 -41.47 -12.87 -2.12
C ALA A 723 -41.16 -14.31 -2.62
N LYS A 724 -40.65 -14.45 -3.84
CA LYS A 724 -40.25 -15.75 -4.41
C LYS A 724 -39.13 -16.44 -3.61
N ALA A 725 -38.14 -15.69 -3.15
CA ALA A 725 -37.04 -16.22 -2.33
C ALA A 725 -37.53 -16.73 -0.96
N LEU A 726 -38.53 -16.05 -0.36
CA LEU A 726 -39.15 -16.50 0.87
C LEU A 726 -40.02 -17.75 0.67
N LEU A 727 -40.77 -17.87 -0.43
CA LEU A 727 -41.56 -19.09 -0.73
C LEU A 727 -40.69 -20.36 -0.83
N ALA A 728 -39.43 -20.22 -1.27
CA ALA A 728 -38.46 -21.32 -1.25
C ALA A 728 -38.04 -21.78 0.17
N GLN A 729 -38.35 -20.99 1.22
CA GLN A 729 -38.01 -21.24 2.62
C GLN A 729 -39.21 -21.66 3.49
N THR A 730 -40.27 -22.22 2.88
CA THR A 730 -41.50 -22.71 3.55
C THR A 730 -41.30 -23.86 4.55
N CYS A 731 -40.07 -24.40 4.64
CA CYS A 731 -39.63 -25.26 5.74
C CYS A 731 -39.64 -24.53 7.10
N LEU A 732 -39.42 -23.21 7.13
CA LEU A 732 -39.43 -22.38 8.34
C LEU A 732 -40.87 -22.01 8.75
N PRO A 733 -41.30 -22.24 10.02
CA PRO A 733 -42.66 -21.95 10.47
C PRO A 733 -43.09 -20.48 10.23
N ALA A 734 -42.26 -19.51 10.60
CA ALA A 734 -42.57 -18.08 10.45
C ALA A 734 -42.81 -17.65 8.98
N VAL A 735 -42.25 -18.38 8.00
CA VAL A 735 -42.49 -18.15 6.58
C VAL A 735 -43.76 -18.89 6.13
N ARG A 736 -43.97 -20.13 6.61
CA ARG A 736 -45.17 -20.93 6.33
C ARG A 736 -46.46 -20.24 6.76
N ASP A 737 -46.44 -19.61 7.94
CA ASP A 737 -47.59 -18.89 8.52
C ASP A 737 -48.01 -17.66 7.68
N GLN A 738 -47.15 -17.20 6.77
CA GLN A 738 -47.43 -16.10 5.83
C GLN A 738 -47.48 -16.56 4.36
N ALA A 739 -47.28 -17.84 4.06
CA ALA A 739 -46.98 -18.33 2.71
C ALA A 739 -48.02 -17.92 1.65
N GLY A 740 -49.32 -18.10 1.92
CA GLY A 740 -50.38 -17.71 0.95
C GLY A 740 -50.45 -16.21 0.67
N TRP A 741 -49.97 -15.35 1.58
CA TRP A 741 -49.86 -13.91 1.36
C TRP A 741 -48.63 -13.59 0.49
N ILE A 742 -47.50 -14.26 0.76
CA ILE A 742 -46.25 -14.12 -0.01
C ILE A 742 -46.44 -14.64 -1.45
N GLU A 743 -47.22 -15.71 -1.63
CA GLU A 743 -47.58 -16.28 -2.93
C GLU A 743 -48.39 -15.29 -3.78
N ALA A 744 -49.40 -14.63 -3.20
CA ALA A 744 -50.16 -13.58 -3.88
C ALA A 744 -49.25 -12.43 -4.35
N MET A 745 -48.35 -11.93 -3.50
CA MET A 745 -47.43 -10.85 -3.86
C MET A 745 -46.38 -11.26 -4.92
N ALA A 746 -46.05 -12.55 -5.05
CA ALA A 746 -45.15 -13.07 -6.08
C ALA A 746 -45.79 -13.09 -7.49
N GLY A 747 -47.13 -13.17 -7.56
CA GLY A 747 -47.94 -13.07 -8.77
C GLY A 747 -47.85 -11.70 -9.47
N GLU A 748 -48.50 -11.53 -10.62
CA GLU A 748 -48.63 -10.22 -11.29
C GLU A 748 -49.94 -9.51 -10.95
N ASP A 749 -51.03 -10.27 -10.82
CA ASP A 749 -52.38 -9.72 -10.65
C ASP A 749 -52.50 -8.86 -9.38
N TRP A 750 -51.85 -9.26 -8.28
CA TRP A 750 -51.79 -8.50 -7.03
C TRP A 750 -51.25 -7.07 -7.22
N TRP A 751 -50.39 -6.84 -8.21
CA TRP A 751 -49.78 -5.53 -8.48
C TRP A 751 -50.63 -4.60 -9.36
N ASN A 752 -51.79 -5.05 -9.81
CA ASN A 752 -52.76 -4.22 -10.52
C ASN A 752 -53.67 -3.47 -9.53
N ASP A 753 -54.04 -4.12 -8.43
CA ASP A 753 -54.92 -3.58 -7.38
C ASP A 753 -54.17 -3.08 -6.12
N ALA A 754 -52.84 -3.00 -6.18
CA ALA A 754 -51.98 -2.69 -5.04
C ALA A 754 -52.18 -1.25 -4.50
N SER A 755 -52.96 -1.10 -3.42
CA SER A 755 -53.15 0.16 -2.70
C SER A 755 -51.98 0.47 -1.75
N VAL A 756 -51.90 1.73 -1.30
CA VAL A 756 -50.90 2.20 -0.31
C VAL A 756 -50.95 1.37 0.99
N LEU A 757 -52.15 0.96 1.41
CA LEU A 757 -52.39 0.21 2.65
C LEU A 757 -52.05 -1.28 2.49
N LEU A 758 -52.28 -1.86 1.29
CA LEU A 758 -51.82 -3.21 0.95
C LEU A 758 -50.29 -3.27 0.89
N LEU A 759 -49.65 -2.24 0.33
CA LEU A 759 -48.20 -2.09 0.37
C LEU A 759 -47.66 -1.88 1.79
N GLU A 760 -48.37 -1.17 2.67
CA GLU A 760 -47.94 -1.06 4.07
C GLU A 760 -48.01 -2.41 4.79
N GLN A 761 -49.11 -3.16 4.60
CA GLN A 761 -49.25 -4.50 5.15
C GLN A 761 -48.16 -5.45 4.62
N ALA A 762 -47.77 -5.30 3.34
CA ALA A 762 -46.62 -6.00 2.74
C ALA A 762 -45.31 -5.69 3.48
N ARG A 763 -45.03 -4.40 3.69
CA ARG A 763 -43.83 -3.91 4.39
C ARG A 763 -43.72 -4.54 5.77
N GLN A 764 -44.78 -4.46 6.56
CA GLN A 764 -44.80 -4.95 7.95
C GLN A 764 -44.56 -6.46 8.04
N ARG A 765 -45.22 -7.27 7.19
CA ARG A 765 -45.06 -8.73 7.18
C ARG A 765 -43.70 -9.19 6.67
N LEU A 766 -43.23 -8.61 5.56
CA LEU A 766 -41.96 -9.03 4.95
C LEU A 766 -40.73 -8.51 5.71
N ARG A 767 -40.82 -7.39 6.44
CA ARG A 767 -39.72 -6.83 7.25
C ARG A 767 -39.14 -7.87 8.22
N ALA A 768 -40.00 -8.64 8.89
CA ALA A 768 -39.57 -9.65 9.85
C ALA A 768 -38.89 -10.87 9.19
N LEU A 769 -39.15 -11.12 7.90
CA LEU A 769 -38.74 -12.34 7.21
C LEU A 769 -37.55 -12.15 6.25
N VAL A 770 -37.29 -10.93 5.75
CA VAL A 770 -36.31 -10.68 4.68
C VAL A 770 -34.87 -11.10 5.02
N HIS A 771 -34.49 -11.14 6.30
CA HIS A 771 -33.18 -11.63 6.76
C HIS A 771 -32.95 -13.12 6.44
N LEU A 772 -34.03 -13.89 6.21
CA LEU A 772 -34.01 -15.31 5.81
C LEU A 772 -33.76 -15.51 4.30
N THR A 773 -33.66 -14.43 3.52
CA THR A 773 -33.41 -14.53 2.08
C THR A 773 -31.93 -14.79 1.75
N ASP A 774 -31.71 -15.47 0.63
CA ASP A 774 -30.38 -15.80 0.15
C ASP A 774 -29.56 -14.55 -0.20
N ALA A 775 -28.24 -14.72 -0.29
CA ALA A 775 -27.34 -13.62 -0.61
C ALA A 775 -27.69 -12.95 -1.95
N GLN A 776 -28.08 -13.71 -2.99
CA GLN A 776 -28.36 -13.15 -4.31
C GLN A 776 -29.61 -12.25 -4.31
N THR A 777 -30.66 -12.60 -3.56
CA THR A 777 -31.83 -11.73 -3.40
C THR A 777 -31.48 -10.45 -2.65
N ARG A 778 -30.64 -10.54 -1.61
CA ARG A 778 -30.12 -9.36 -0.90
C ARG A 778 -29.21 -8.48 -1.78
N CYS A 779 -28.48 -9.05 -2.74
CA CYS A 779 -27.77 -8.28 -3.79
C CYS A 779 -28.75 -7.52 -4.70
N ARG A 780 -29.84 -8.17 -5.13
CA ARG A 780 -30.84 -7.55 -6.02
C ARG A 780 -31.54 -6.38 -5.33
N LEU A 781 -31.83 -6.48 -4.03
CA LEU A 781 -32.32 -5.36 -3.22
C LEU A 781 -31.33 -4.18 -3.16
N ALA A 782 -30.02 -4.42 -3.11
CA ALA A 782 -29.03 -3.33 -3.16
C ALA A 782 -29.03 -2.58 -4.51
N SER A 783 -29.35 -3.28 -5.60
CA SER A 783 -29.25 -2.72 -6.96
C SER A 783 -30.30 -1.66 -7.31
N THR A 784 -31.40 -1.56 -6.55
CA THR A 784 -32.50 -0.62 -6.81
C THR A 784 -32.16 0.84 -6.49
N ASP A 785 -31.09 1.06 -5.75
CA ASP A 785 -30.74 2.36 -5.17
C ASP A 785 -29.95 3.27 -6.11
N ARG A 786 -29.46 2.72 -7.23
CA ARG A 786 -28.63 3.44 -8.23
C ARG A 786 -29.37 4.53 -9.01
N THR A 787 -30.70 4.66 -8.88
CA THR A 787 -31.53 5.63 -9.62
C THR A 787 -31.66 7.01 -8.95
N ASP A 788 -31.12 7.19 -7.74
CA ASP A 788 -31.30 8.42 -6.95
C ASP A 788 -30.41 9.62 -7.38
N VAL A 789 -29.50 9.44 -8.34
CA VAL A 789 -28.62 10.52 -8.81
C VAL A 789 -29.39 11.51 -9.70
N ARG A 790 -30.16 12.41 -9.08
CA ARG A 790 -30.79 13.57 -9.73
C ARG A 790 -29.98 14.84 -9.46
N GLY A 791 -29.15 15.22 -10.41
CA GLY A 791 -28.48 16.52 -10.49
C GLY A 791 -27.81 16.68 -11.85
N PRO A 792 -27.96 17.81 -12.55
CA PRO A 792 -27.44 17.94 -13.91
C PRO A 792 -25.92 18.16 -13.90
N ALA A 793 -25.18 17.16 -14.37
CA ALA A 793 -23.85 17.41 -14.91
C ALA A 793 -23.99 18.20 -16.22
N SER A 794 -24.22 19.51 -16.10
CA SER A 794 -24.18 20.43 -17.24
C SER A 794 -22.77 20.38 -17.81
N ALA A 795 -22.63 19.67 -18.92
CA ALA A 795 -21.35 19.54 -19.59
C ALA A 795 -20.95 20.93 -20.10
N ILE A 796 -19.97 21.56 -19.44
CA ILE A 796 -19.29 22.74 -19.97
C ILE A 796 -18.71 22.33 -21.32
N ALA A 797 -19.32 22.82 -22.39
CA ALA A 797 -18.82 22.64 -23.73
C ALA A 797 -17.57 23.49 -23.89
N MET A 798 -16.41 22.94 -23.55
CA MET A 798 -15.14 23.52 -23.96
C MET A 798 -15.11 23.59 -25.49
N THR A 799 -15.14 24.80 -26.02
CA THR A 799 -14.89 25.09 -27.42
C THR A 799 -13.43 24.82 -27.74
N ALA A 800 -13.11 23.56 -28.04
CA ALA A 800 -11.84 23.19 -28.65
C ALA A 800 -11.78 23.76 -30.08
N SER A 801 -10.60 24.27 -30.45
CA SER A 801 -10.32 24.89 -31.74
C SER A 801 -10.67 23.99 -32.93
N ALA A 802 -11.07 24.63 -34.03
CA ALA A 802 -11.26 23.95 -35.29
C ALA A 802 -9.88 23.67 -35.92
N ASP A 803 -9.40 22.42 -35.82
CA ASP A 803 -8.51 21.80 -36.83
C ASP A 803 -8.35 20.26 -36.65
N ASP A 804 -9.27 19.59 -35.93
CA ASP A 804 -9.24 18.12 -35.81
C ASP A 804 -10.42 17.45 -36.53
N THR A 805 -10.09 16.36 -37.22
CA THR A 805 -10.94 15.68 -38.20
C THR A 805 -12.21 15.10 -37.57
N GLY A 806 -13.31 15.06 -38.34
CA GLY A 806 -14.60 14.54 -37.85
C GLY A 806 -14.54 13.11 -37.28
N PHE A 807 -13.56 12.30 -37.70
CA PHE A 807 -13.38 10.94 -37.22
C PHE A 807 -12.80 10.86 -35.79
N GLU A 808 -11.91 11.76 -35.38
CA GLU A 808 -11.45 11.83 -33.97
C GLU A 808 -12.54 12.39 -33.05
N ARG A 809 -13.36 13.34 -33.54
CA ARG A 809 -14.58 13.77 -32.84
C ARG A 809 -15.56 12.60 -32.63
N PHE A 810 -15.72 11.73 -33.63
CA PHE A 810 -16.49 10.48 -33.49
C PHE A 810 -15.86 9.51 -32.47
N ARG A 811 -14.55 9.25 -32.56
CA ARG A 811 -13.82 8.38 -31.60
C ARG A 811 -13.93 8.87 -30.16
N THR A 812 -13.85 10.19 -29.94
CA THR A 812 -14.02 10.82 -28.63
C THR A 812 -15.44 10.65 -28.08
N LYS A 813 -16.47 10.86 -28.92
CA LYS A 813 -17.88 10.62 -28.56
C LYS A 813 -18.13 9.16 -28.19
N VAL A 814 -17.66 8.21 -29.01
CA VAL A 814 -17.77 6.77 -28.75
C VAL A 814 -17.07 6.42 -27.43
N ARG A 815 -15.80 6.78 -27.24
CA ARG A 815 -15.06 6.51 -26.00
C ARG A 815 -15.77 7.05 -24.76
N ARG A 816 -16.30 8.28 -24.80
CA ARG A 816 -17.05 8.89 -23.69
C ARG A 816 -18.32 8.11 -23.34
N PHE A 817 -19.07 7.67 -24.35
CA PHE A 817 -20.30 6.91 -24.15
C PHE A 817 -20.06 5.50 -23.64
N LEU A 818 -19.03 4.82 -24.15
CA LEU A 818 -18.65 3.47 -23.70
C LEU A 818 -18.25 3.46 -22.23
N ARG A 819 -17.54 4.48 -21.75
CA ARG A 819 -17.24 4.67 -20.31
C ARG A 819 -18.51 4.82 -19.46
N ALA A 820 -19.55 5.49 -19.98
CA ALA A 820 -20.83 5.62 -19.28
C ALA A 820 -21.67 4.32 -19.24
N HIS A 821 -21.28 3.30 -20.00
CA HIS A 821 -22.01 2.03 -20.15
C HIS A 821 -21.12 0.80 -19.87
N GLU A 822 -20.07 0.94 -19.07
CA GLU A 822 -19.04 -0.08 -18.85
C GLU A 822 -19.60 -1.44 -18.35
N HIS A 823 -20.74 -1.43 -17.65
CA HIS A 823 -21.45 -2.63 -17.20
C HIS A 823 -22.23 -3.39 -18.31
N HIS A 824 -22.21 -2.94 -19.56
CA HIS A 824 -22.92 -3.63 -20.65
C HIS A 824 -22.27 -5.02 -20.92
N PRO A 825 -23.05 -6.13 -21.02
CA PRO A 825 -22.50 -7.48 -21.14
C PRO A 825 -21.50 -7.67 -22.29
N THR A 826 -21.75 -7.06 -23.44
CA THR A 826 -20.84 -7.12 -24.59
C THR A 826 -19.52 -6.36 -24.36
N LEU A 827 -19.53 -5.27 -23.58
CA LEU A 827 -18.32 -4.52 -23.25
C LEU A 827 -17.49 -5.25 -22.19
N HIS A 828 -18.15 -5.89 -21.22
CA HIS A 828 -17.51 -6.82 -20.29
C HIS A 828 -16.82 -7.98 -21.03
N LYS A 829 -17.51 -8.64 -21.97
CA LYS A 829 -16.89 -9.69 -22.83
C LYS A 829 -15.66 -9.18 -23.57
N LEU A 830 -15.75 -8.00 -24.20
CA LEU A 830 -14.66 -7.38 -24.93
C LEU A 830 -13.45 -7.06 -24.04
N ARG A 831 -13.66 -6.48 -22.84
CA ARG A 831 -12.58 -6.16 -21.89
C ARG A 831 -11.91 -7.43 -21.36
N HIS A 832 -12.67 -8.43 -20.93
CA HIS A 832 -12.13 -9.66 -20.33
C HIS A 832 -11.76 -10.76 -21.34
N ASN A 833 -11.45 -10.40 -22.59
CA ASN A 833 -10.98 -11.30 -23.65
C ASN A 833 -11.85 -12.56 -23.89
N GLN A 834 -13.17 -12.41 -23.78
CA GLN A 834 -14.15 -13.47 -24.03
C GLN A 834 -14.59 -13.43 -25.51
N PRO A 835 -14.90 -14.57 -26.14
CA PRO A 835 -15.35 -14.61 -27.53
C PRO A 835 -16.70 -13.89 -27.70
N LEU A 836 -16.83 -13.12 -28.78
CA LEU A 836 -18.06 -12.46 -29.18
C LEU A 836 -18.89 -13.29 -30.15
N THR A 837 -20.22 -13.26 -29.97
CA THR A 837 -21.17 -13.76 -30.97
C THR A 837 -21.56 -12.68 -31.98
N THR A 838 -22.14 -13.08 -33.11
CA THR A 838 -22.73 -12.15 -34.09
C THR A 838 -23.86 -11.30 -33.49
N ALA A 839 -24.65 -11.86 -32.57
CA ALA A 839 -25.70 -11.15 -31.83
C ALA A 839 -25.14 -10.08 -30.89
N ASP A 840 -24.00 -10.34 -30.23
CA ASP A 840 -23.32 -9.34 -29.40
C ASP A 840 -22.90 -8.11 -30.22
N LEU A 841 -22.33 -8.32 -31.42
CA LEU A 841 -21.94 -7.21 -32.30
C LEU A 841 -23.14 -6.45 -32.85
N ALA A 842 -24.23 -7.13 -33.21
CA ALA A 842 -25.46 -6.49 -33.67
C ALA A 842 -26.10 -5.61 -32.58
N GLY A 843 -26.13 -6.10 -31.33
CA GLY A 843 -26.60 -5.32 -30.18
C GLY A 843 -25.72 -4.09 -29.90
N LEU A 844 -24.39 -4.23 -30.04
CA LEU A 844 -23.44 -3.12 -29.88
C LEU A 844 -23.61 -2.04 -30.97
N GLU A 845 -23.82 -2.45 -32.23
CA GLU A 845 -24.12 -1.55 -33.34
C GLU A 845 -25.45 -0.81 -33.13
N GLN A 846 -26.51 -1.53 -32.73
CA GLN A 846 -27.81 -0.95 -32.39
C GLN A 846 -27.72 0.02 -31.21
N MET A 847 -26.92 -0.27 -30.18
CA MET A 847 -26.71 0.60 -29.02
C MET A 847 -26.05 1.92 -29.41
N LEU A 848 -25.03 1.91 -30.28
CA LEU A 848 -24.37 3.13 -30.77
C LEU A 848 -25.31 3.96 -31.65
N ALA A 849 -26.03 3.31 -32.58
CA ALA A 849 -26.99 3.96 -33.47
C ALA A 849 -28.17 4.59 -32.72
N ALA A 850 -28.77 3.87 -31.76
CA ALA A 850 -29.92 4.35 -30.99
C ALA A 850 -29.62 5.58 -30.11
N ASN A 851 -28.35 5.78 -29.75
CA ASN A 851 -27.90 6.94 -28.97
C ASN A 851 -27.33 8.09 -29.85
N GLY A 852 -27.48 7.99 -31.18
CA GLY A 852 -27.01 9.02 -32.12
C GLY A 852 -25.49 9.14 -32.22
N ILE A 853 -24.76 8.07 -31.87
CA ILE A 853 -23.29 8.08 -31.80
C ILE A 853 -22.72 7.59 -33.11
N GLY A 854 -22.86 8.49 -34.09
CA GLY A 854 -22.39 8.38 -35.44
C GLY A 854 -23.35 7.66 -36.39
N GLY A 855 -23.24 7.99 -37.67
CA GLY A 855 -24.03 7.38 -38.74
C GLY A 855 -23.52 5.98 -39.11
N ARG A 856 -24.34 5.22 -39.85
CA ARG A 856 -23.92 3.90 -40.42
C ARG A 856 -22.59 4.00 -41.15
N GLU A 857 -22.38 5.06 -41.94
CA GLU A 857 -21.13 5.28 -42.69
C GLU A 857 -19.89 5.45 -41.79
N GLU A 858 -20.04 6.06 -40.61
CA GLU A 858 -18.94 6.25 -39.64
C GLU A 858 -18.61 4.93 -38.92
N ILE A 859 -19.64 4.14 -38.61
CA ILE A 859 -19.51 2.78 -38.05
C ILE A 859 -18.86 1.84 -39.09
N ASP A 860 -19.25 1.91 -40.36
CA ASP A 860 -18.65 1.13 -41.44
C ASP A 860 -17.23 1.60 -41.80
N ARG A 861 -16.91 2.89 -41.62
CA ARG A 861 -15.53 3.39 -41.69
C ARG A 861 -14.69 2.83 -40.53
N ALA A 862 -15.21 2.82 -39.31
CA ALA A 862 -14.55 2.25 -38.14
C ALA A 862 -14.32 0.73 -38.27
N ARG A 863 -15.34 -0.01 -38.73
CA ARG A 863 -15.26 -1.45 -39.02
C ARG A 863 -14.14 -1.77 -40.02
N ARG A 864 -14.02 -0.98 -41.10
CA ARG A 864 -12.95 -1.13 -42.10
C ARG A 864 -11.57 -0.74 -41.57
N ALA A 865 -11.46 0.34 -40.80
CA ALA A 865 -10.19 0.86 -40.30
C ALA A 865 -9.51 -0.06 -39.26
N SER A 866 -10.28 -0.83 -38.48
CA SER A 866 -9.72 -1.71 -37.43
C SER A 866 -9.96 -3.21 -37.67
N GLY A 867 -10.42 -3.61 -38.86
CA GLY A 867 -10.67 -5.02 -39.20
C GLY A 867 -11.82 -5.68 -38.41
N GLY A 868 -12.75 -4.88 -37.89
CA GLY A 868 -13.90 -5.37 -37.11
C GLY A 868 -14.42 -4.33 -36.10
N LEU A 869 -15.75 -4.32 -35.87
CA LEU A 869 -16.36 -3.38 -34.93
C LEU A 869 -15.94 -3.67 -33.47
N GLY A 870 -15.85 -4.96 -33.08
CA GLY A 870 -15.38 -5.35 -31.75
C GLY A 870 -13.93 -4.95 -31.51
N VAL A 871 -13.05 -5.09 -32.51
CA VAL A 871 -11.64 -4.64 -32.44
C VAL A 871 -11.56 -3.12 -32.30
N PHE A 872 -12.31 -2.36 -33.09
CA PHE A 872 -12.39 -0.89 -32.97
C PHE A 872 -12.84 -0.46 -31.57
N VAL A 873 -13.93 -1.03 -31.07
CA VAL A 873 -14.48 -0.70 -29.74
C VAL A 873 -13.49 -1.06 -28.64
N ARG A 874 -12.88 -2.25 -28.68
CA ARG A 874 -11.85 -2.66 -27.71
C ARG A 874 -10.63 -1.74 -27.74
N GLY A 875 -10.26 -1.23 -28.92
CA GLY A 875 -9.20 -0.22 -29.06
C GLY A 875 -9.53 1.16 -28.49
N LEU A 876 -10.79 1.42 -28.12
CA LEU A 876 -11.20 2.66 -27.45
C LEU A 876 -11.33 2.51 -25.92
N VAL A 877 -11.69 1.31 -25.42
CA VAL A 877 -11.83 1.03 -23.98
C VAL A 877 -10.63 0.33 -23.34
N GLY A 878 -9.79 -0.35 -24.13
CA GLY A 878 -8.69 -1.19 -23.63
C GLY A 878 -9.09 -2.63 -23.35
N LEU A 879 -8.08 -3.51 -23.20
CA LEU A 879 -8.24 -4.85 -22.65
C LEU A 879 -8.12 -4.79 -21.12
N ASP A 880 -8.82 -5.65 -20.41
CA ASP A 880 -8.62 -5.84 -18.97
C ASP A 880 -7.21 -6.41 -18.72
N ARG A 881 -6.49 -5.87 -17.72
CA ARG A 881 -5.06 -6.14 -17.51
C ARG A 881 -4.81 -7.56 -17.01
N GLU A 882 -5.71 -8.10 -16.18
CA GLU A 882 -5.65 -9.50 -15.75
C GLU A 882 -6.04 -10.45 -16.88
N ALA A 883 -7.04 -10.10 -17.72
CA ALA A 883 -7.32 -10.87 -18.93
C ALA A 883 -6.16 -10.87 -19.95
N ALA A 884 -5.39 -9.78 -20.02
CA ALA A 884 -4.17 -9.69 -20.83
C ALA A 884 -3.08 -10.64 -20.30
N LYS A 885 -2.77 -10.57 -18.99
CA LYS A 885 -1.82 -11.48 -18.33
C LYS A 885 -2.24 -12.95 -18.46
N ALA A 886 -3.53 -13.25 -18.24
CA ALA A 886 -4.06 -14.60 -18.37
C ALA A 886 -3.95 -15.15 -19.81
N ALA A 887 -4.17 -14.32 -20.83
CA ALA A 887 -3.98 -14.70 -22.23
C ALA A 887 -2.50 -14.97 -22.58
N LEU A 888 -1.55 -14.33 -21.89
CA LEU A 888 -0.11 -14.53 -22.05
C LEU A 888 0.47 -15.58 -21.10
N SER A 889 -0.33 -16.17 -20.21
CA SER A 889 0.13 -17.14 -19.19
C SER A 889 0.90 -18.33 -19.77
N GLY A 890 0.56 -18.80 -20.99
CA GLY A 890 1.27 -19.87 -21.67
C GLY A 890 2.72 -19.53 -22.10
N VAL A 891 3.06 -18.24 -22.19
CA VAL A 891 4.43 -17.73 -22.39
C VAL A 891 5.14 -17.56 -21.04
N ILE A 892 4.40 -17.14 -20.01
CA ILE A 892 4.92 -16.82 -18.67
C ILE A 892 5.23 -18.09 -17.83
N ALA A 893 4.52 -19.19 -18.07
CA ALA A 893 4.48 -20.33 -17.14
C ALA A 893 5.46 -21.49 -17.45
N LYS A 894 6.30 -21.41 -18.50
CA LYS A 894 7.10 -22.56 -18.95
C LYS A 894 8.56 -22.57 -18.50
N ASP A 895 9.19 -21.42 -18.29
CA ASP A 895 10.60 -21.33 -17.90
C ASP A 895 10.85 -20.17 -16.91
N ALA A 896 12.01 -20.22 -16.24
CA ALA A 896 12.50 -19.14 -15.40
C ALA A 896 12.85 -17.91 -16.26
N MET A 897 11.88 -17.00 -16.44
CA MET A 897 12.09 -15.78 -17.23
C MET A 897 13.22 -14.89 -16.66
N THR A 898 14.06 -14.36 -17.56
CA THR A 898 15.01 -13.26 -17.29
C THR A 898 14.25 -11.94 -17.11
N VAL A 899 14.88 -10.89 -16.56
CA VAL A 899 14.11 -9.66 -16.35
C VAL A 899 13.78 -8.93 -17.65
N ASP A 900 14.66 -8.93 -18.65
CA ASP A 900 14.34 -8.29 -19.93
C ASP A 900 13.15 -8.97 -20.64
N GLN A 901 13.00 -10.30 -20.48
CA GLN A 901 11.78 -11.01 -20.88
C GLN A 901 10.54 -10.57 -20.07
N CYS A 902 10.68 -10.36 -18.76
CA CYS A 902 9.60 -9.88 -17.90
C CYS A 902 9.14 -8.47 -18.29
N ASP A 903 10.08 -7.56 -18.52
CA ASP A 903 9.82 -6.16 -18.91
C ASP A 903 9.24 -6.09 -20.33
N PHE A 904 9.70 -6.94 -21.25
CA PHE A 904 9.11 -7.07 -22.58
C PHE A 904 7.64 -7.54 -22.51
N VAL A 905 7.33 -8.58 -21.71
CA VAL A 905 5.95 -9.03 -21.51
C VAL A 905 5.10 -7.96 -20.82
N HIS A 906 5.66 -7.18 -19.89
CA HIS A 906 4.97 -6.05 -19.26
C HIS A 906 4.63 -4.93 -20.25
N LEU A 907 5.54 -4.61 -21.20
CA LEU A 907 5.23 -3.71 -22.31
C LEU A 907 4.09 -4.26 -23.19
N VAL A 908 4.06 -5.56 -23.48
CA VAL A 908 2.97 -6.19 -24.24
C VAL A 908 1.64 -6.06 -23.50
N VAL A 909 1.61 -6.40 -22.20
CA VAL A 909 0.42 -6.26 -21.34
C VAL A 909 -0.05 -4.80 -21.28
N THR A 910 0.87 -3.85 -21.13
CA THR A 910 0.56 -2.42 -21.07
C THR A 910 0.01 -1.90 -22.40
N HIS A 911 0.58 -2.31 -23.54
CA HIS A 911 0.06 -1.97 -24.86
C HIS A 911 -1.34 -2.58 -25.10
N LEU A 912 -1.56 -3.84 -24.72
CA LEU A 912 -2.88 -4.48 -24.80
C LEU A 912 -3.91 -3.79 -23.88
N THR A 913 -3.50 -3.36 -22.69
CA THR A 913 -4.37 -2.64 -21.74
C THR A 913 -4.79 -1.29 -22.32
N GLY A 914 -3.86 -0.51 -22.90
CA GLY A 914 -4.16 0.80 -23.48
C GLY A 914 -4.86 0.78 -24.84
N HIS A 915 -4.50 -0.16 -25.72
CA HIS A 915 -4.92 -0.20 -27.13
C HIS A 915 -5.83 -1.38 -27.49
N GLY A 916 -6.16 -2.27 -26.55
CA GLY A 916 -7.14 -3.37 -26.70
C GLY A 916 -6.72 -4.51 -27.65
N ALA A 917 -5.80 -4.28 -28.56
CA ALA A 917 -5.22 -5.25 -29.49
C ALA A 917 -3.80 -4.79 -29.87
N MET A 918 -3.02 -5.70 -30.47
CA MET A 918 -1.69 -5.38 -30.97
C MET A 918 -1.40 -6.22 -32.21
N GLU A 919 -0.88 -5.59 -33.26
CA GLU A 919 -0.36 -6.30 -34.44
C GLU A 919 1.02 -6.86 -34.14
N VAL A 920 1.35 -8.03 -34.69
CA VAL A 920 2.65 -8.71 -34.46
C VAL A 920 3.84 -7.81 -34.82
N ALA A 921 3.73 -7.03 -35.91
CA ALA A 921 4.76 -6.08 -36.33
C ALA A 921 5.10 -5.01 -35.27
N ARG A 922 4.21 -4.74 -34.30
CA ARG A 922 4.47 -3.77 -33.23
C ARG A 922 5.59 -4.22 -32.28
N LEU A 923 5.81 -5.53 -32.15
CA LEU A 923 6.89 -6.12 -31.34
C LEU A 923 8.30 -5.77 -31.85
N TYR A 924 8.41 -5.31 -33.11
CA TYR A 924 9.67 -4.94 -33.78
C TYR A 924 9.83 -3.42 -33.92
N ALA A 925 9.17 -2.64 -33.05
CA ALA A 925 9.27 -1.18 -33.02
C ALA A 925 9.28 -0.63 -31.59
N SER A 926 9.89 0.54 -31.37
CA SER A 926 9.95 1.20 -30.06
C SER A 926 8.54 1.39 -29.46
N PRO A 927 8.29 1.03 -28.19
CA PRO A 927 9.30 0.81 -27.14
C PRO A 927 9.88 -0.61 -27.04
N PHE A 928 9.41 -1.58 -27.83
CA PHE A 928 9.84 -2.98 -27.69
C PHE A 928 11.30 -3.21 -28.11
N THR A 929 11.75 -2.49 -29.13
CA THR A 929 13.15 -2.51 -29.61
C THR A 929 14.16 -1.96 -28.62
N ASP A 930 13.68 -1.21 -27.63
CA ASP A 930 14.53 -0.49 -26.68
C ASP A 930 15.00 -1.44 -25.56
N ILE A 931 14.27 -2.58 -25.39
CA ILE A 931 14.68 -3.74 -24.58
C ILE A 931 15.28 -4.83 -25.50
N ALA A 932 14.69 -5.07 -26.67
CA ALA A 932 15.05 -6.17 -27.56
C ALA A 932 15.40 -5.66 -28.98
N PRO A 933 16.67 -5.30 -29.27
CA PRO A 933 17.03 -4.60 -30.50
C PRO A 933 16.68 -5.33 -31.81
N GLN A 934 16.51 -6.65 -31.79
CA GLN A 934 16.10 -7.46 -32.94
C GLN A 934 14.64 -7.95 -32.84
N GLY A 935 13.86 -7.44 -31.89
CA GLY A 935 12.52 -7.93 -31.56
C GLY A 935 12.54 -9.13 -30.60
N PRO A 936 11.37 -9.80 -30.42
CA PRO A 936 11.21 -10.85 -29.43
C PRO A 936 12.17 -12.03 -29.62
N ASP A 937 12.64 -12.29 -30.85
CA ASP A 937 13.57 -13.37 -31.19
C ASP A 937 14.95 -13.25 -30.53
N SER A 938 15.36 -12.05 -30.10
CA SER A 938 16.60 -11.88 -29.32
C SER A 938 16.45 -12.17 -27.83
N LEU A 939 15.21 -12.29 -27.32
CA LEU A 939 14.93 -12.56 -25.91
C LEU A 939 14.33 -13.94 -25.66
N PHE A 940 13.47 -14.43 -26.56
CA PHE A 940 12.69 -15.65 -26.36
C PHE A 940 13.13 -16.76 -27.29
N ALA A 941 13.05 -18.02 -26.83
CA ALA A 941 13.18 -19.17 -27.72
C ALA A 941 12.07 -19.15 -28.79
N PRO A 942 12.30 -19.69 -30.01
CA PRO A 942 11.33 -19.62 -31.11
C PRO A 942 9.93 -20.13 -30.72
N GLU A 943 9.85 -21.20 -29.94
CA GLU A 943 8.59 -21.76 -29.43
C GLU A 943 7.80 -20.79 -28.53
N ALA A 944 8.50 -19.93 -27.78
CA ALA A 944 7.90 -18.90 -26.94
C ALA A 944 7.51 -17.66 -27.75
N VAL A 945 8.26 -17.32 -28.81
CA VAL A 945 7.86 -16.30 -29.80
C VAL A 945 6.58 -16.73 -30.52
N ASP A 946 6.51 -17.99 -30.99
CA ASP A 946 5.33 -18.56 -31.63
C ASP A 946 4.12 -18.58 -30.68
N ALA A 947 4.33 -18.93 -29.40
CA ALA A 947 3.29 -18.87 -28.38
C ALA A 947 2.80 -17.43 -28.13
N LEU A 948 3.70 -16.43 -28.09
CA LEU A 948 3.36 -15.01 -27.97
C LEU A 948 2.56 -14.52 -29.18
N VAL A 949 3.02 -14.81 -30.40
CA VAL A 949 2.34 -14.47 -31.64
C VAL A 949 0.95 -15.12 -31.69
N THR A 950 0.85 -16.39 -31.33
CA THR A 950 -0.42 -17.14 -31.25
C THR A 950 -1.37 -16.49 -30.24
N ALA A 951 -0.88 -16.11 -29.06
CA ALA A 951 -1.71 -15.43 -28.05
C ALA A 951 -2.26 -14.08 -28.56
N LEU A 952 -1.42 -13.26 -29.22
CA LEU A 952 -1.85 -11.98 -29.82
C LEU A 952 -2.89 -12.19 -30.93
N GLN A 953 -2.69 -13.18 -31.80
CA GLN A 953 -3.66 -13.55 -32.83
C GLN A 953 -4.99 -14.03 -32.22
N GLN A 954 -4.96 -14.85 -31.17
CA GLN A 954 -6.16 -15.29 -30.45
C GLN A 954 -6.88 -14.12 -29.76
N ILE A 955 -6.16 -13.21 -29.12
CA ILE A 955 -6.73 -12.00 -28.52
C ILE A 955 -7.45 -11.18 -29.59
N LYS A 956 -6.82 -10.95 -30.75
CA LYS A 956 -7.44 -10.24 -31.88
C LYS A 956 -8.67 -10.97 -32.41
N ALA A 957 -8.57 -12.28 -32.64
CA ALA A 957 -9.64 -13.12 -33.15
C ALA A 957 -10.89 -13.11 -32.25
N ARG A 958 -10.75 -13.15 -30.91
CA ARG A 958 -11.91 -13.14 -29.99
C ARG A 958 -12.77 -11.86 -30.02
N ALA A 959 -12.22 -10.75 -30.54
CA ALA A 959 -12.98 -9.50 -30.77
C ALA A 959 -13.59 -9.39 -32.18
N ILE A 960 -13.35 -10.38 -33.03
CA ILE A 960 -14.05 -10.59 -34.31
C ILE A 960 -15.08 -11.70 -34.02
N ALA A 961 -16.34 -11.51 -34.41
CA ALA A 961 -17.36 -12.50 -34.09
C ALA A 961 -17.10 -13.83 -34.83
N SER A 962 -17.25 -14.92 -34.09
CA SER A 962 -17.30 -16.31 -34.59
C SER A 962 -18.74 -16.74 -34.83
#